data_AF-A0A954QIA6-F1
#
_entry.id   AF-A0A954QIA6-F1
#
_cell.length_a   1.000
_cell.length_b   1.000
_cell.length_c   1.000
_cell.angle_alpha   90.00
_cell.angle_beta   90.00
_cell.angle_gamma   90.00
#
_symmetry.space_group_name_H-M   'P 1'
#
loop_
_entity.id
_entity.type
_entity.pdbx_description
1 polymer ?
#
loop_
_entity_poly.entity_id
_entity_poly.type
_entity_poly.pdbx_seq_one_letter_code
_entity_poly.pdbx_strand_id
1 'polypeptide(L)'
;MRASSETHGRFSIMAMTVLRVIVLLAAWTSSLTLGGLRHACAQAADPEVVYSEEDEEEYQEEYDTGRYVLESGDDLPWYDAENDRLRPLPAPPTKELRQSSEWEWKTKAKKNTSSGGSFAGFWEAFWRVVQWLVWLALIAIFITFIYYWIAAVAERRKWEQGGEAEEITRRREADLIEQLPFQVKRPTLDLLSEARHAYQTGDYAAAIVYLFSYQLVQLDQSHRIRLSKGKTNRQYLFELRSEPRLREILAETVLVFEDVYFGHYELHRERFDACWNQLDEFERLVRVSAVQLGTASQVATLLLIAICCLTAVGCGKSEKLSTRYGRARGAGSQSINGLSVFAGMYEQVGCQVTTWRRLSPKLDRQQVIVWAPDRYTPPTSTEINYLNNWLSVPGRTLVYIGRDYDGATDYWRDVLPLTAADERLGVRNEAARAAAADEDRRERLSESATCTWFDIESDQDVPPPHRLAGPWADSIDAQNVELVVNRRWQLPNIDEDTDWGGSLQSTALLTADDRLVLGRLTRDTWEDSQILIVPNGSWLLNSRLVNREHRRLAQQVIDESWTLDRVCFLESDDQELVVSDRDTNPPLILQMFTVYPANVLMLHVVFLGMLYCISVYPIFGLPKTLPPDEVSDFGKHVTAVGELLEKGRDRSYARALVDQYREKIANRDKTKPTN
;
A
#
# COMPACT_ATOMS: atom_id res chain seq x y z
N MET A 1 -6.79 55.63 0.96
CA MET A 1 -7.98 54.74 0.83
C MET A 1 -8.11 54.25 -0.61
N ARG A 2 -7.40 53.18 -0.99
CA ARG A 2 -7.62 52.37 -2.21
C ARG A 2 -6.58 51.24 -2.22
N ALA A 3 -6.85 50.18 -1.47
CA ALA A 3 -6.11 48.91 -1.54
C ALA A 3 -6.88 47.84 -0.73
N SER A 4 -8.01 47.36 -1.24
CA SER A 4 -8.69 46.20 -0.63
C SER A 4 -9.46 45.33 -1.64
N SER A 5 -9.14 45.36 -2.94
CA SER A 5 -9.89 44.58 -3.94
C SER A 5 -9.08 43.51 -4.69
N GLU A 6 -7.76 43.40 -4.52
CA GLU A 6 -6.95 42.41 -5.27
C GLU A 6 -6.69 41.09 -4.53
N THR A 7 -7.02 41.00 -3.24
CA THR A 7 -6.81 39.79 -2.42
C THR A 7 -7.89 38.72 -2.61
N HIS A 8 -9.05 39.04 -3.20
CA HIS A 8 -10.11 38.05 -3.45
C HIS A 8 -9.97 37.29 -4.79
N GLY A 9 -9.26 37.83 -5.78
CA GLY A 9 -9.05 37.14 -7.06
C GLY A 9 -8.07 35.96 -6.98
N ARG A 10 -7.03 36.06 -6.14
CA ARG A 10 -5.98 35.03 -6.03
C ARG A 10 -6.38 33.80 -5.20
N PHE A 11 -7.22 33.97 -4.19
CA PHE A 11 -7.78 32.84 -3.43
C PHE A 11 -8.81 32.04 -4.25
N SER A 12 -9.56 32.69 -5.14
CA SER A 12 -10.55 32.02 -5.99
C SER A 12 -9.90 31.12 -7.05
N ILE A 13 -8.79 31.55 -7.64
CA ILE A 13 -8.05 30.76 -8.65
C ILE A 13 -7.39 29.54 -7.99
N MET A 14 -6.82 29.69 -6.79
CA MET A 14 -6.18 28.58 -6.08
C MET A 14 -7.22 27.55 -5.58
N ALA A 15 -8.37 28.02 -5.09
CA ALA A 15 -9.49 27.16 -4.71
C ALA A 15 -10.10 26.43 -5.92
N MET A 16 -10.25 27.08 -7.08
CA MET A 16 -10.72 26.44 -8.31
C MET A 16 -9.71 25.44 -8.88
N THR A 17 -8.41 25.66 -8.68
CA THR A 17 -7.37 24.74 -9.17
C THR A 17 -7.32 23.48 -8.31
N VAL A 18 -7.44 23.61 -6.98
CA VAL A 18 -7.56 22.48 -6.06
C VAL A 18 -8.86 21.72 -6.28
N LEU A 19 -9.98 22.41 -6.51
CA LEU A 19 -11.25 21.78 -6.84
C LEU A 19 -11.20 21.04 -8.20
N ARG A 20 -10.52 21.60 -9.21
CA ARG A 20 -10.30 20.93 -10.50
C ARG A 20 -9.40 19.70 -10.38
N VAL A 21 -8.37 19.74 -9.55
CA VAL A 21 -7.50 18.58 -9.29
C VAL A 21 -8.25 17.49 -8.53
N ILE A 22 -9.11 17.85 -7.57
CA ILE A 22 -9.95 16.89 -6.84
C ILE A 22 -11.02 16.29 -7.77
N VAL A 23 -11.64 17.09 -8.64
CA VAL A 23 -12.62 16.60 -9.64
C VAL A 23 -11.93 15.75 -10.71
N LEU A 24 -10.71 16.06 -11.11
CA LEU A 24 -9.92 15.24 -12.04
C LEU A 24 -9.46 13.93 -11.38
N LEU A 25 -9.08 13.94 -10.10
CA LEU A 25 -8.76 12.73 -9.34
C LEU A 25 -10.01 11.84 -9.10
N ALA A 26 -11.18 12.44 -8.86
CA ALA A 26 -12.45 11.72 -8.76
C ALA A 26 -12.94 11.18 -10.11
N ALA A 27 -12.68 11.89 -11.22
CA ALA A 27 -12.95 11.41 -12.58
C ALA A 27 -11.97 10.31 -13.02
N TRP A 28 -10.73 10.34 -12.52
CA TRP A 28 -9.73 9.31 -12.79
C TRP A 28 -9.98 8.01 -12.01
N THR A 29 -10.48 8.09 -10.77
CA THR A 29 -10.92 6.90 -10.02
C THR A 29 -12.23 6.31 -10.54
N SER A 30 -13.08 7.15 -11.15
CA SER A 30 -14.31 6.71 -11.83
C SER A 30 -14.04 6.09 -13.21
N SER A 31 -12.98 6.51 -13.92
CA SER A 31 -12.55 5.90 -15.20
C SER A 31 -11.83 4.56 -15.04
N LEU A 32 -11.33 4.23 -13.84
CA LEU A 32 -10.71 2.93 -13.54
C LEU A 32 -11.70 1.90 -12.97
N THR A 33 -12.99 2.24 -12.84
CA THR A 33 -14.01 1.29 -12.33
C THR A 33 -15.30 1.19 -13.16
N LEU A 34 -15.49 1.94 -14.23
CA LEU A 34 -16.60 1.69 -15.17
C LEU A 34 -16.26 2.19 -16.58
N GLY A 35 -16.06 1.25 -17.52
CA GLY A 35 -16.05 1.57 -18.95
C GLY A 35 -15.00 0.79 -19.74
N GLY A 36 -15.27 -0.50 -19.99
CA GLY A 36 -14.36 -1.29 -20.83
C GLY A 36 -14.81 -2.70 -21.23
N LEU A 37 -15.92 -3.24 -20.70
CA LEU A 37 -16.38 -4.59 -21.05
C LEU A 37 -17.91 -4.71 -21.27
N ARG A 38 -18.65 -3.60 -21.40
CA ARG A 38 -20.11 -3.63 -21.58
C ARG A 38 -20.63 -3.40 -23.02
N HIS A 39 -19.74 -3.30 -24.00
CA HIS A 39 -20.15 -3.10 -25.41
C HIS A 39 -19.79 -4.23 -26.38
N ALA A 40 -19.20 -5.34 -25.92
CA ALA A 40 -18.88 -6.48 -26.78
C ALA A 40 -19.90 -7.64 -26.73
N CYS A 41 -20.76 -7.74 -25.71
CA CYS A 41 -21.68 -8.88 -25.55
C CYS A 41 -23.14 -8.62 -25.98
N ALA A 42 -23.49 -7.44 -26.51
CA ALA A 42 -24.88 -7.08 -26.80
C ALA A 42 -25.24 -7.03 -28.30
N GLN A 43 -24.42 -7.61 -29.18
CA GLN A 43 -24.64 -7.52 -30.64
C GLN A 43 -24.38 -8.81 -31.43
N ALA A 44 -24.49 -9.97 -30.78
CA ALA A 44 -24.57 -11.25 -31.47
C ALA A 44 -25.92 -11.91 -31.17
N ALA A 45 -26.98 -11.38 -31.79
CA ALA A 45 -28.28 -12.02 -31.86
C ALA A 45 -28.66 -12.10 -33.35
N ASP A 46 -28.38 -13.25 -33.95
CA ASP A 46 -29.07 -13.84 -35.11
C ASP A 46 -28.34 -15.14 -35.53
N PRO A 47 -29.00 -16.10 -36.20
CA PRO A 47 -30.38 -16.55 -36.08
C PRO A 47 -30.45 -18.03 -35.64
N GLU A 48 -31.67 -18.45 -35.30
CA GLU A 48 -32.14 -19.80 -35.01
C GLU A 48 -31.39 -20.92 -35.78
N VAL A 49 -30.44 -21.56 -35.12
CA VAL A 49 -29.82 -22.82 -35.55
C VAL A 49 -30.64 -23.94 -34.93
N VAL A 50 -31.34 -24.69 -35.77
CA VAL A 50 -31.99 -25.94 -35.39
C VAL A 50 -30.89 -26.97 -35.19
N TYR A 51 -30.63 -27.35 -33.94
CA TYR A 51 -29.71 -28.44 -33.60
C TYR A 51 -30.45 -29.78 -33.67
N SER A 52 -29.81 -30.79 -34.26
CA SER A 52 -30.27 -32.17 -34.27
C SER A 52 -30.09 -32.79 -32.87
N GLU A 53 -31.04 -33.62 -32.43
CA GLU A 53 -30.99 -34.36 -31.16
C GLU A 53 -29.72 -35.21 -30.98
N GLU A 54 -29.02 -35.55 -32.08
CA GLU A 54 -27.76 -36.32 -32.06
C GLU A 54 -26.51 -35.47 -31.73
N ASP A 55 -26.58 -34.13 -31.84
CA ASP A 55 -25.46 -33.23 -31.55
C ASP A 55 -25.41 -32.79 -30.06
N GLU A 56 -26.46 -33.07 -29.27
CA GLU A 56 -26.51 -32.77 -27.84
C GLU A 56 -25.70 -33.78 -26.99
N GLU A 57 -25.53 -35.02 -27.45
CA GLU A 57 -24.89 -36.09 -26.66
C GLU A 57 -23.35 -36.08 -26.71
N GLU A 58 -22.72 -35.44 -27.70
CA GLU A 58 -21.24 -35.44 -27.86
C GLU A 58 -20.56 -34.15 -27.34
N TYR A 59 -21.31 -33.09 -27.02
CA TYR A 59 -20.80 -31.79 -26.54
C TYR A 59 -20.95 -31.56 -25.02
N GLN A 60 -21.18 -32.62 -24.24
CA GLN A 60 -21.18 -32.60 -22.77
C GLN A 60 -19.88 -33.20 -22.19
N GLU A 61 -18.72 -32.68 -22.61
CA GLU A 61 -17.66 -32.47 -21.62
C GLU A 61 -18.17 -31.38 -20.65
N GLU A 62 -18.94 -31.85 -19.66
CA GLU A 62 -19.55 -31.14 -18.55
C GLU A 62 -18.66 -29.95 -18.11
N TYR A 63 -19.11 -28.73 -18.38
CA TYR A 63 -18.45 -27.52 -17.91
C TYR A 63 -18.42 -27.54 -16.37
N ASP A 64 -17.30 -28.01 -15.81
CA ASP A 64 -17.10 -28.15 -14.38
C ASP A 64 -16.75 -26.79 -13.78
N THR A 65 -17.78 -26.04 -13.39
CA THR A 65 -17.67 -24.73 -12.74
C THR A 65 -16.70 -24.74 -11.55
N GLY A 66 -16.72 -25.80 -10.74
CA GLY A 66 -15.85 -25.89 -9.57
C GLY A 66 -14.38 -26.08 -9.96
N ARG A 67 -14.10 -26.86 -11.00
CA ARG A 67 -12.74 -26.99 -11.54
C ARG A 67 -12.23 -25.67 -12.10
N TYR A 68 -13.05 -24.95 -12.87
CA TYR A 68 -12.69 -23.63 -13.38
C TYR A 68 -12.33 -22.66 -12.23
N VAL A 69 -13.10 -22.67 -11.13
CA VAL A 69 -12.81 -21.82 -9.95
C VAL A 69 -11.53 -22.24 -9.23
N LEU A 70 -11.24 -23.54 -9.13
CA LEU A 70 -9.99 -24.04 -8.56
C LEU A 70 -8.76 -23.64 -9.40
N GLU A 71 -8.88 -23.70 -10.72
CA GLU A 71 -7.82 -23.30 -11.66
C GLU A 71 -7.63 -21.78 -11.73
N SER A 72 -8.72 -21.01 -11.65
CA SER A 72 -8.69 -19.53 -11.71
C SER A 72 -8.47 -18.86 -10.36
N GLY A 73 -8.62 -19.60 -9.26
CA GLY A 73 -8.50 -19.08 -7.89
C GLY A 73 -7.10 -18.58 -7.53
N ASP A 74 -7.04 -17.49 -6.76
CA ASP A 74 -5.79 -16.86 -6.32
C ASP A 74 -4.91 -17.84 -5.49
N ASP A 75 -3.79 -18.29 -6.09
CA ASP A 75 -2.61 -18.94 -5.46
C ASP A 75 -2.97 -19.92 -4.32
N LEU A 76 -3.79 -20.94 -4.60
CA LEU A 76 -4.13 -22.01 -3.64
C LEU A 76 -2.90 -22.91 -3.44
N PRO A 77 -2.23 -22.88 -2.27
CA PRO A 77 -0.93 -23.52 -2.11
C PRO A 77 -0.99 -25.05 -2.08
N TRP A 78 -2.17 -25.61 -1.80
CA TRP A 78 -2.44 -27.04 -1.63
C TRP A 78 -3.14 -27.69 -2.85
N TYR A 79 -3.36 -26.96 -3.94
CA TYR A 79 -4.02 -27.48 -5.16
C TYR A 79 -3.02 -27.58 -6.34
N ASP A 80 -3.12 -28.67 -7.11
CA ASP A 80 -2.37 -28.93 -8.33
C ASP A 80 -3.33 -28.90 -9.53
N ALA A 81 -3.35 -27.78 -10.26
CA ALA A 81 -4.24 -27.53 -11.39
C ALA A 81 -3.96 -28.42 -12.61
N GLU A 82 -2.72 -28.91 -12.79
CA GLU A 82 -2.37 -29.74 -13.96
C GLU A 82 -3.00 -31.13 -13.88
N ASN A 83 -3.09 -31.68 -12.66
CA ASN A 83 -3.55 -33.04 -12.41
C ASN A 83 -4.89 -33.12 -11.66
N ASP A 84 -5.53 -31.98 -11.40
CA ASP A 84 -6.75 -31.84 -10.58
C ASP A 84 -6.67 -32.62 -9.26
N ARG A 85 -5.60 -32.38 -8.49
CA ARG A 85 -5.32 -33.13 -7.25
C ARG A 85 -4.77 -32.26 -6.13
N LEU A 86 -4.73 -32.82 -4.93
CA LEU A 86 -4.07 -32.18 -3.79
C LEU A 86 -2.55 -32.16 -3.98
N ARG A 87 -1.94 -31.01 -3.67
CA ARG A 87 -0.50 -30.79 -3.68
C ARG A 87 0.05 -30.91 -2.25
N PRO A 88 1.07 -31.73 -1.98
CA PRO A 88 1.71 -31.78 -0.68
C PRO A 88 2.42 -30.46 -0.38
N LEU A 89 2.22 -29.96 0.83
CA LEU A 89 2.96 -28.81 1.36
C LEU A 89 4.12 -29.30 2.22
N PRO A 90 5.26 -28.58 2.21
CA PRO A 90 6.42 -28.94 3.02
C PRO A 90 6.02 -28.95 4.49
N ALA A 91 6.03 -30.13 5.10
CA ALA A 91 5.81 -30.26 6.53
C ALA A 91 6.92 -29.51 7.27
N PRO A 92 6.62 -28.77 8.36
CA PRO A 92 7.66 -28.12 9.14
C PRO A 92 8.69 -29.17 9.56
N PRO A 93 10.00 -28.88 9.45
CA PRO A 93 11.04 -29.85 9.75
C PRO A 93 10.76 -30.41 11.14
N THR A 94 10.65 -31.73 11.23
CA THR A 94 10.58 -32.39 12.52
C THR A 94 11.76 -31.91 13.32
N LYS A 95 11.53 -31.07 14.33
CA LYS A 95 12.54 -30.86 15.36
C LYS A 95 12.84 -32.25 15.85
N GLU A 96 14.03 -32.76 15.51
CA GLU A 96 14.55 -33.95 16.14
C GLU A 96 14.28 -33.75 17.63
N LEU A 97 13.48 -34.64 18.20
CA LEU A 97 13.33 -34.72 19.64
C LEU A 97 14.70 -35.14 20.16
N ARG A 98 15.62 -34.17 20.22
CA ARG A 98 16.83 -34.23 21.01
C ARG A 98 16.31 -34.61 22.37
N GLN A 99 16.66 -35.81 22.83
CA GLN A 99 16.30 -36.35 24.14
C GLN A 99 16.58 -35.29 25.21
N SER A 100 15.62 -34.43 25.48
CA SER A 100 15.72 -33.49 26.58
C SER A 100 15.36 -34.30 27.81
N SER A 101 16.42 -34.61 28.54
CA SER A 101 16.46 -35.31 29.81
C SER A 101 15.26 -34.97 30.71
N GLU A 102 14.73 -35.99 31.38
CA GLU A 102 13.56 -36.03 32.28
C GLU A 102 13.41 -34.92 33.34
N TRP A 103 14.36 -34.00 33.48
CA TRP A 103 14.30 -32.91 34.46
C TRP A 103 13.45 -31.71 34.01
N GLU A 104 13.16 -31.54 32.71
CA GLU A 104 12.36 -30.40 32.22
C GLU A 104 10.83 -30.61 32.33
N TRP A 105 10.30 -31.83 32.26
CA TRP A 105 8.85 -32.05 32.39
C TRP A 105 8.35 -31.89 33.83
N LYS A 106 9.19 -32.25 34.81
CA LYS A 106 8.87 -32.09 36.24
C LYS A 106 8.83 -30.63 36.71
N THR A 107 9.44 -29.70 35.97
CA THR A 107 9.40 -28.26 36.32
C THR A 107 8.20 -27.54 35.69
N LYS A 108 7.56 -28.11 34.66
CA LYS A 108 6.35 -27.55 34.01
C LYS A 108 5.03 -28.18 34.46
N ALA A 109 5.04 -29.40 35.02
CA ALA A 109 3.83 -30.07 35.50
C ALA A 109 3.28 -29.57 36.86
N LYS A 110 3.89 -28.54 37.46
CA LYS A 110 3.40 -27.89 38.70
C LYS A 110 3.27 -26.37 38.49
N LYS A 111 2.34 -25.95 37.65
CA LYS A 111 1.75 -24.60 37.67
C LYS A 111 0.49 -24.66 36.82
N ASN A 112 -0.64 -24.95 37.46
CA ASN A 112 -1.99 -24.49 37.10
C ASN A 112 -2.97 -25.07 38.14
N THR A 113 -2.82 -24.63 39.38
CA THR A 113 -3.90 -24.61 40.35
C THR A 113 -4.13 -23.15 40.72
N SER A 114 -5.36 -22.73 40.51
CA SER A 114 -5.90 -21.39 40.71
C SER A 114 -5.69 -20.88 42.13
N SER A 115 -4.82 -19.88 42.30
CA SER A 115 -5.03 -18.76 43.23
C SER A 115 -4.08 -17.63 42.83
N GLY A 116 -4.62 -16.46 42.46
CA GLY A 116 -3.77 -15.34 42.07
C GLY A 116 -4.43 -14.20 41.30
N GLY A 117 -5.68 -13.86 41.60
CA GLY A 117 -6.23 -12.55 41.26
C GLY A 117 -5.47 -11.48 42.03
N SER A 118 -4.41 -10.92 41.42
CA SER A 118 -3.83 -9.59 41.70
C SER A 118 -2.56 -9.31 40.87
N PHE A 119 -1.84 -10.33 40.40
CA PHE A 119 -0.53 -10.11 39.74
C PHE A 119 -0.63 -9.80 38.24
N ALA A 120 -1.59 -10.39 37.52
CA ALA A 120 -1.79 -10.15 36.08
C ALA A 120 -2.25 -8.72 35.78
N GLY A 121 -3.17 -8.18 36.59
CA GLY A 121 -3.61 -6.78 36.48
C GLY A 121 -2.51 -5.77 36.83
N PHE A 122 -1.61 -6.12 37.77
CA PHE A 122 -0.43 -5.32 38.06
C PHE A 122 0.56 -5.30 36.89
N TRP A 123 0.75 -6.42 36.20
CA TRP A 123 1.65 -6.50 35.05
C TRP A 123 1.14 -5.70 33.84
N GLU A 124 -0.17 -5.77 33.56
CA GLU A 124 -0.85 -4.92 32.58
C GLU A 124 -0.74 -3.42 32.90
N ALA A 125 -0.96 -3.04 34.17
CA ALA A 125 -0.81 -1.66 34.62
C ALA A 125 0.64 -1.18 34.54
N PHE A 126 1.60 -2.03 34.92
CA PHE A 126 3.03 -1.77 34.83
C PHE A 126 3.47 -1.58 33.38
N TRP A 127 3.02 -2.43 32.46
CA TRP A 127 3.36 -2.30 31.04
C TRP A 127 2.76 -1.05 30.40
N ARG A 128 1.56 -0.63 30.81
CA ARG A 128 1.00 0.67 30.44
C ARG A 128 1.85 1.82 30.96
N VAL A 129 2.33 1.77 32.20
CA VAL A 129 3.21 2.81 32.77
C VAL A 129 4.56 2.85 32.03
N VAL A 130 5.17 1.69 31.75
CA VAL A 130 6.40 1.61 30.95
C VAL A 130 6.18 2.17 29.55
N GLN A 131 5.05 1.86 28.92
CA GLN A 131 4.67 2.40 27.61
C GLN A 131 4.52 3.93 27.65
N TRP A 132 3.88 4.49 28.67
CA TRP A 132 3.80 5.94 28.88
C TRP A 132 5.17 6.58 29.10
N LEU A 133 6.07 5.92 29.84
CA LEU A 133 7.45 6.38 30.05
C LEU A 133 8.27 6.37 28.76
N VAL A 134 8.09 5.36 27.90
CA VAL A 134 8.72 5.30 26.58
C VAL A 134 8.20 6.42 25.68
N TRP A 135 6.90 6.70 25.70
CA TRP A 135 6.33 7.85 24.97
C TRP A 135 6.85 9.18 25.49
N LEU A 136 6.97 9.35 26.80
CA LEU A 136 7.56 10.54 27.42
C LEU A 136 9.02 10.71 27.03
N ALA A 137 9.79 9.62 26.99
CA ALA A 137 11.18 9.63 26.54
C ALA A 137 11.29 9.99 25.05
N LEU A 138 10.43 9.45 24.19
CA LEU A 138 10.39 9.79 22.77
C LEU A 138 10.00 11.26 22.53
N ILE A 139 9.03 11.78 23.28
CA ILE A 139 8.66 13.21 23.23
C ILE A 139 9.82 14.08 23.71
N ALA A 140 10.51 13.68 24.78
CA ALA A 140 11.68 14.41 25.26
C ALA A 140 12.81 14.41 24.23
N ILE A 141 13.09 13.27 23.58
CA ILE A 141 14.08 13.17 22.48
C ILE A 141 13.65 14.05 21.30
N PHE A 142 12.35 14.07 20.96
CA PHE A 142 11.82 14.89 19.88
C PHE A 142 11.92 16.38 20.18
N ILE A 143 11.60 16.82 21.40
CA ILE A 143 11.79 18.20 21.85
C ILE A 143 13.27 18.57 21.84
N THR A 144 14.14 17.66 22.28
CA THR A 144 15.59 17.86 22.27
C THR A 144 16.12 17.97 20.84
N PHE A 145 15.62 17.15 19.92
CA PHE A 145 15.93 17.23 18.49
C PHE A 145 15.45 18.56 17.88
N ILE A 146 14.22 18.99 18.18
CA ILE A 146 13.69 20.29 17.75
C ILE A 146 14.55 21.42 18.32
N TYR A 147 14.92 21.36 19.60
CA TYR A 147 15.78 22.35 20.24
C TYR A 147 17.15 22.43 19.55
N TYR A 148 17.82 21.29 19.32
CA TYR A 148 19.10 21.26 18.61
C TYR A 148 18.96 21.71 17.15
N TRP A 149 17.84 21.41 16.50
CA TRP A 149 17.57 21.86 15.13
C TRP A 149 17.37 23.37 15.06
N ILE A 150 16.58 23.94 15.98
CA ILE A 150 16.39 25.40 16.09
C ILE A 150 17.72 26.07 16.47
N ALA A 151 18.49 25.51 17.39
CA ALA A 151 19.79 26.03 17.79
C ALA A 151 20.80 26.00 16.62
N ALA A 152 20.86 24.89 15.86
CA ALA A 152 21.73 24.75 14.70
C ALA A 152 21.32 25.70 13.54
N VAL A 153 20.01 25.96 13.37
CA VAL A 153 19.51 26.94 12.40
C VAL A 153 19.78 28.38 12.87
N ALA A 154 19.70 28.64 14.18
CA ALA A 154 20.00 29.95 14.77
C ALA A 154 21.50 30.28 14.74
N GLU A 155 22.37 29.30 14.96
CA GLU A 155 23.82 29.43 14.81
C GLU A 155 24.23 29.63 13.35
N ARG A 156 23.60 28.92 12.40
CA ARG A 156 23.81 29.18 10.96
C ARG A 156 23.40 30.60 10.56
N ARG A 157 22.30 31.14 11.11
CA ARG A 157 21.91 32.55 10.87
C ARG A 157 22.88 33.56 11.46
N LYS A 158 23.49 33.28 12.62
CA LYS A 158 24.49 34.16 13.25
C LYS A 158 25.86 34.12 12.54
N TRP A 159 26.23 33.00 11.93
CA TRP A 159 27.46 32.90 11.12
C TRP A 159 27.29 33.46 9.70
N GLU A 160 26.12 33.28 9.08
CA GLU A 160 25.89 33.70 7.68
C GLU A 160 25.60 35.20 7.49
N GLN A 161 25.20 35.94 8.53
CA GLN A 161 24.91 37.38 8.43
C GLN A 161 26.10 38.31 8.75
N GLY A 162 27.25 37.79 9.20
CA GLY A 162 28.27 38.64 9.84
C GLY A 162 29.59 38.88 9.10
N GLY A 163 30.02 38.05 8.14
CA GLY A 163 31.39 38.19 7.64
C GLY A 163 31.70 37.59 6.28
N GLU A 164 31.30 36.35 6.00
CA GLU A 164 31.87 35.63 4.85
C GLU A 164 31.15 35.93 3.52
N ALA A 165 29.83 36.04 3.53
CA ALA A 165 29.05 36.37 2.34
C ALA A 165 29.32 37.80 1.84
N GLU A 166 29.42 38.77 2.75
CA GLU A 166 29.73 40.16 2.39
C GLU A 166 31.15 40.28 1.82
N GLU A 167 32.12 39.54 2.37
CA GLU A 167 33.50 39.59 1.90
C GLU A 167 33.70 38.89 0.54
N ILE A 168 33.02 37.76 0.28
CA ILE A 168 33.04 37.08 -1.03
C ILE A 168 32.36 37.94 -2.11
N THR A 169 31.22 38.55 -1.80
CA THR A 169 30.49 39.42 -2.75
C THR A 169 31.31 40.66 -3.06
N ARG A 170 31.91 41.29 -2.04
CA ARG A 170 32.79 42.47 -2.19
C ARG A 170 34.07 42.15 -2.98
N ARG A 171 34.67 40.95 -2.79
CA ARG A 171 35.82 40.49 -3.59
C ARG A 171 35.43 40.24 -5.06
N ARG A 172 34.30 39.57 -5.31
CA ARG A 172 33.82 39.29 -6.67
C ARG A 172 33.43 40.56 -7.43
N GLU A 173 32.80 41.53 -6.75
CA GLU A 173 32.53 42.85 -7.32
C GLU A 173 33.82 43.61 -7.64
N ALA A 174 34.83 43.54 -6.78
CA ALA A 174 36.14 44.13 -7.06
C ALA A 174 36.79 43.52 -8.32
N ASP A 175 36.77 42.19 -8.47
CA ASP A 175 37.29 41.50 -9.65
C ASP A 175 36.53 41.86 -10.94
N LEU A 176 35.21 42.07 -10.86
CA LEU A 176 34.36 42.48 -11.99
C LEU A 176 34.60 43.95 -12.39
N ILE A 177 34.77 44.84 -11.40
CA ILE A 177 35.15 46.24 -11.64
C ILE A 177 36.51 46.32 -12.35
N GLU A 178 37.45 45.44 -12.02
CA GLU A 178 38.74 45.37 -12.70
C GLU A 178 38.65 44.90 -14.15
N GLN A 179 37.58 44.18 -14.53
CA GLN A 179 37.34 43.67 -15.89
C GLN A 179 36.54 44.63 -16.76
N LEU A 180 36.10 45.77 -16.23
CA LEU A 180 35.41 46.82 -17.00
C LEU A 180 36.31 47.33 -18.15
N PRO A 181 35.73 47.61 -19.33
CA PRO A 181 36.48 48.07 -20.50
C PRO A 181 36.99 49.51 -20.40
N PHE A 182 36.59 50.25 -19.35
CA PHE A 182 37.03 51.62 -19.05
C PHE A 182 37.47 51.76 -17.59
N GLN A 183 38.36 52.70 -17.31
CA GLN A 183 38.90 52.90 -15.95
C GLN A 183 37.92 53.71 -15.09
N VAL A 184 37.24 53.02 -14.18
CA VAL A 184 36.45 53.65 -13.11
C VAL A 184 37.34 53.81 -11.88
N LYS A 185 37.37 55.00 -11.27
CA LYS A 185 38.06 55.18 -9.97
C LYS A 185 37.40 54.25 -8.97
N ARG A 186 38.18 53.35 -8.34
CA ARG A 186 37.69 52.38 -7.35
C ARG A 186 36.83 53.13 -6.31
N PRO A 187 35.50 52.94 -6.28
CA PRO A 187 34.65 53.66 -5.37
C PRO A 187 34.78 53.07 -3.96
N THR A 188 34.64 53.92 -2.95
CA THR A 188 34.63 53.53 -1.53
C THR A 188 33.26 52.94 -1.12
N LEU A 189 32.25 53.11 -1.97
CA LEU A 189 30.84 52.72 -1.79
C LEU A 189 30.35 51.86 -2.97
N ASP A 190 29.18 51.25 -2.81
CA ASP A 190 28.44 50.54 -3.86
C ASP A 190 28.23 51.43 -5.11
N LEU A 191 28.42 50.88 -6.31
CA LEU A 191 28.44 51.60 -7.60
C LEU A 191 27.17 52.43 -7.85
N LEU A 192 26.01 51.93 -7.41
CA LEU A 192 24.73 52.63 -7.54
C LEU A 192 24.64 53.84 -6.60
N SER A 193 25.26 53.75 -5.41
CA SER A 193 25.32 54.85 -4.46
C SER A 193 26.19 55.99 -4.99
N GLU A 194 27.30 55.66 -5.67
CA GLU A 194 28.18 56.65 -6.30
C GLU A 194 27.51 57.32 -7.51
N ALA A 195 26.76 56.55 -8.31
CA ALA A 195 25.93 57.11 -9.39
C ALA A 195 24.90 58.11 -8.86
N ARG A 196 24.25 57.78 -7.73
CA ARG A 196 23.29 58.67 -7.05
C ARG A 196 23.95 59.92 -6.49
N HIS A 197 25.15 59.80 -5.91
CA HIS A 197 25.90 60.95 -5.39
C HIS A 197 26.33 61.91 -6.50
N ALA A 198 26.83 61.39 -7.63
CA ALA A 198 27.19 62.18 -8.80
C ALA A 198 25.96 62.92 -9.38
N TYR A 199 24.80 62.24 -9.44
CA TYR A 199 23.54 62.86 -9.84
C TYR A 199 23.13 64.02 -8.91
N GLN A 200 23.23 63.85 -7.59
CA GLN A 200 22.89 64.87 -6.60
C GLN A 200 23.84 66.08 -6.62
N THR A 201 25.09 65.87 -6.99
CA THR A 201 26.11 66.92 -7.10
C THR A 201 26.00 67.69 -8.42
N GLY A 202 25.15 67.24 -9.35
CA GLY A 202 24.95 67.84 -10.67
C GLY A 202 25.99 67.41 -11.71
N ASP A 203 26.84 66.43 -11.39
CA ASP A 203 27.82 65.86 -12.32
C ASP A 203 27.20 64.66 -13.06
N TYR A 204 26.40 64.97 -14.08
CA TYR A 204 25.70 63.98 -14.88
C TYR A 204 26.66 63.11 -15.72
N ALA A 205 27.83 63.65 -16.08
CA ALA A 205 28.82 62.93 -16.87
C ALA A 205 29.45 61.79 -16.05
N ALA A 206 29.77 62.02 -14.79
CA ALA A 206 30.20 60.95 -13.90
C ALA A 206 29.05 59.98 -13.56
N ALA A 207 27.83 60.49 -13.36
CA ALA A 207 26.69 59.67 -12.98
C ALA A 207 26.34 58.58 -14.01
N ILE A 208 26.40 58.90 -15.32
CA ILE A 208 26.09 57.93 -16.38
C ILE A 208 27.14 56.82 -16.48
N VAL A 209 28.41 57.13 -16.23
CA VAL A 209 29.52 56.15 -16.24
C VAL A 209 29.34 55.12 -15.12
N TYR A 210 28.97 55.57 -13.91
CA TYR A 210 28.70 54.66 -12.80
C TYR A 210 27.42 53.84 -13.00
N LEU A 211 26.35 54.44 -13.56
CA LEU A 211 25.11 53.74 -13.88
C LEU A 211 25.33 52.62 -14.90
N PHE A 212 26.05 52.91 -15.97
CA PHE A 212 26.38 51.93 -17.00
C PHE A 212 27.27 50.80 -16.45
N SER A 213 28.24 51.14 -15.60
CA SER A 213 29.10 50.15 -14.91
C SER A 213 28.27 49.20 -14.03
N TYR A 214 27.33 49.75 -13.26
CA TYR A 214 26.42 48.96 -12.43
C TYR A 214 25.57 47.99 -13.26
N GLN A 215 24.97 48.46 -14.36
CA GLN A 215 24.16 47.63 -15.25
C GLN A 215 24.96 46.46 -15.84
N LEU A 216 26.21 46.68 -16.27
CA LEU A 216 27.06 45.61 -16.80
C LEU A 216 27.44 44.57 -15.73
N VAL A 217 27.77 45.01 -14.51
CA VAL A 217 28.08 44.11 -13.40
C VAL A 217 26.87 43.25 -13.02
N GLN A 218 25.67 43.84 -12.97
CA GLN A 218 24.44 43.09 -12.69
C GLN A 218 24.08 42.09 -13.80
N LEU A 219 24.32 42.44 -15.06
CA LEU A 219 24.09 41.53 -16.19
C LEU A 219 25.09 40.36 -16.25
N ASP A 220 26.34 40.58 -15.83
CA ASP A 220 27.33 39.50 -15.72
C ASP A 220 27.07 38.60 -14.49
N GLN A 221 26.70 39.19 -13.35
CA GLN A 221 26.28 38.47 -12.16
C GLN A 221 25.05 37.57 -12.42
N SER A 222 24.14 38.00 -13.30
CA SER A 222 22.99 37.22 -13.74
C SER A 222 23.28 36.30 -14.95
N HIS A 223 24.55 36.19 -15.37
CA HIS A 223 25.03 35.36 -16.49
C HIS A 223 24.38 35.68 -17.86
N ARG A 224 23.90 36.91 -18.06
CA ARG A 224 23.26 37.36 -19.31
C ARG A 224 24.26 37.91 -20.32
N ILE A 225 25.35 38.48 -19.82
CA ILE A 225 26.50 38.90 -20.63
C ILE A 225 27.77 38.34 -19.99
N ARG A 226 28.87 38.33 -20.74
CA ARG A 226 30.20 38.04 -20.17
C ARG A 226 31.10 39.26 -20.23
N LEU A 227 31.45 39.82 -19.08
CA LEU A 227 32.42 40.90 -18.95
C LEU A 227 33.82 40.39 -19.33
N SER A 228 34.51 41.14 -20.19
CA SER A 228 35.92 40.89 -20.51
C SER A 228 36.59 42.12 -21.10
N LYS A 229 37.86 42.35 -20.75
CA LYS A 229 38.67 43.45 -21.29
C LYS A 229 38.77 43.35 -22.82
N GLY A 230 38.38 44.41 -23.52
CA GLY A 230 38.44 44.50 -24.99
C GLY A 230 37.13 44.24 -25.74
N LYS A 231 36.02 43.92 -25.05
CA LYS A 231 34.69 43.87 -25.70
C LYS A 231 34.12 45.27 -25.95
N THR A 232 33.44 45.45 -27.08
CA THR A 232 32.78 46.71 -27.44
C THR A 232 31.36 46.80 -26.92
N ASN A 233 30.83 48.01 -26.72
CA ASN A 233 29.44 48.22 -26.26
C ASN A 233 28.40 47.51 -27.15
N ARG A 234 28.65 47.47 -28.47
CA ARG A 234 27.79 46.75 -29.43
C ARG A 234 27.77 45.25 -29.23
N GLN A 235 28.86 44.65 -28.73
CA GLN A 235 28.92 43.21 -28.44
C GLN A 235 28.05 42.84 -27.24
N TYR A 236 27.99 43.68 -26.19
CA TYR A 236 27.08 43.47 -25.05
C TYR A 236 25.60 43.54 -25.48
N LEU A 237 25.24 44.48 -26.36
CA LEU A 237 23.89 44.55 -26.93
C LEU A 237 23.55 43.35 -27.84
N PHE A 238 24.57 42.73 -28.46
CA PHE A 238 24.39 41.53 -29.27
C PHE A 238 24.17 40.27 -28.41
N GLU A 239 24.86 40.16 -27.27
CA GLU A 239 24.67 39.06 -26.31
C GLU A 239 23.24 39.07 -25.74
N LEU A 240 22.65 40.26 -25.56
CA LEU A 240 21.26 40.44 -25.10
C LEU A 240 20.20 40.30 -26.20
N ARG A 241 20.54 39.73 -27.37
CA ARG A 241 19.58 39.56 -28.48
C ARG A 241 18.34 38.75 -28.12
N SER A 242 18.44 37.83 -27.16
CA SER A 242 17.33 36.98 -26.70
C SER A 242 16.35 37.71 -25.80
N GLU A 243 16.70 38.90 -25.30
CA GLU A 243 15.92 39.65 -24.31
C GLU A 243 15.72 41.09 -24.79
N PRO A 244 14.77 41.32 -25.73
CA PRO A 244 14.63 42.59 -26.45
C PRO A 244 14.39 43.78 -25.50
N ARG A 245 13.66 43.56 -24.40
CA ARG A 245 13.35 44.63 -23.44
C ARG A 245 14.56 45.07 -22.61
N LEU A 246 15.41 44.14 -22.18
CA LEU A 246 16.66 44.47 -21.47
C LEU A 246 17.68 45.09 -22.41
N ARG A 247 17.70 44.64 -23.67
CA ARG A 247 18.51 45.23 -24.72
C ARG A 247 18.11 46.68 -25.02
N GLU A 248 16.82 47.00 -25.05
CA GLU A 248 16.34 48.39 -25.25
C GLU A 248 16.83 49.32 -24.13
N ILE A 249 16.65 48.91 -22.87
CA ILE A 249 17.06 49.71 -21.69
C ILE A 249 18.58 49.92 -21.66
N LEU A 250 19.34 48.86 -21.94
CA LEU A 250 20.81 48.96 -22.02
C LEU A 250 21.26 49.79 -23.23
N ALA A 251 20.59 49.68 -24.38
CA ALA A 251 20.95 50.42 -25.60
C ALA A 251 20.79 51.94 -25.41
N GLU A 252 19.73 52.37 -24.72
CA GLU A 252 19.53 53.78 -24.38
C GLU A 252 20.64 54.30 -23.46
N THR A 253 21.01 53.52 -22.44
CA THR A 253 22.11 53.87 -21.53
C THR A 253 23.46 53.89 -22.26
N VAL A 254 23.70 52.96 -23.19
CA VAL A 254 24.92 52.89 -24.03
C VAL A 254 25.07 54.12 -24.93
N LEU A 255 23.99 54.58 -25.57
CA LEU A 255 24.05 55.76 -26.45
C LEU A 255 24.45 57.02 -25.67
N VAL A 256 23.81 57.25 -24.52
CA VAL A 256 24.12 58.40 -23.66
C VAL A 256 25.54 58.29 -23.09
N PHE A 257 26.00 57.08 -22.77
CA PHE A 257 27.38 56.83 -22.37
C PHE A 257 28.38 57.14 -23.50
N GLU A 258 28.11 56.70 -24.74
CA GLU A 258 29.02 56.94 -25.88
C GLU A 258 29.17 58.43 -26.20
N ASP A 259 28.07 59.19 -26.16
CA ASP A 259 28.06 60.64 -26.37
C ASP A 259 28.91 61.39 -25.32
N VAL A 260 28.83 60.97 -24.05
CA VAL A 260 29.55 61.63 -22.95
C VAL A 260 31.02 61.19 -22.88
N TYR A 261 31.28 59.88 -22.99
CA TYR A 261 32.60 59.31 -22.76
C TYR A 261 33.52 59.43 -23.99
N PHE A 262 32.99 59.26 -25.21
CA PHE A 262 33.77 59.39 -26.45
C PHE A 262 33.48 60.70 -27.19
N GLY A 263 32.25 61.22 -27.13
CA GLY A 263 31.83 62.43 -27.82
C GLY A 263 32.13 63.74 -27.09
N HIS A 264 32.47 63.69 -25.79
CA HIS A 264 32.67 64.85 -24.92
C HIS A 264 31.50 65.85 -24.91
N TYR A 265 30.27 65.38 -25.13
CA TYR A 265 29.08 66.23 -25.07
C TYR A 265 28.65 66.48 -23.62
N GLU A 266 28.18 67.70 -23.33
CA GLU A 266 27.60 68.04 -22.03
C GLU A 266 26.24 67.33 -21.84
N LEU A 267 26.10 66.57 -20.76
CA LEU A 267 24.87 65.85 -20.46
C LEU A 267 23.91 66.73 -19.65
N HIS A 268 22.76 67.06 -20.24
CA HIS A 268 21.68 67.73 -19.53
C HIS A 268 20.86 66.74 -18.68
N ARG A 269 20.36 67.24 -17.55
CA ARG A 269 19.58 66.49 -16.55
C ARG A 269 18.46 65.64 -17.15
N GLU A 270 17.71 66.19 -18.10
CA GLU A 270 16.57 65.51 -18.73
C GLU A 270 16.95 64.20 -19.44
N ARG A 271 18.13 64.16 -20.08
CA ARG A 271 18.63 62.96 -20.76
C ARG A 271 19.09 61.88 -19.77
N PHE A 272 19.65 62.29 -18.63
CA PHE A 272 20.02 61.35 -17.57
C PHE A 272 18.78 60.79 -16.86
N ASP A 273 17.79 61.64 -16.56
CA ASP A 273 16.53 61.23 -15.91
C ASP A 273 15.78 60.17 -16.75
N ALA A 274 15.85 60.25 -18.09
CA ALA A 274 15.28 59.23 -18.97
C ALA A 274 15.90 57.84 -18.77
N CYS A 275 17.23 57.75 -18.61
CA CYS A 275 17.92 56.49 -18.31
C CYS A 275 17.67 56.03 -16.87
N TRP A 276 17.68 56.97 -15.91
CA TRP A 276 17.49 56.68 -14.49
C TRP A 276 16.10 56.11 -14.18
N ASN A 277 15.06 56.63 -14.83
CA ASN A 277 13.68 56.16 -14.64
C ASN A 277 13.46 54.71 -15.14
N GLN A 278 14.35 54.18 -15.97
CA GLN A 278 14.26 52.79 -16.46
C GLN A 278 14.98 51.79 -15.56
N LEU A 279 15.67 52.25 -14.51
CA LEU A 279 16.46 51.41 -13.60
C LEU A 279 15.60 50.42 -12.80
N ASP A 280 14.44 50.86 -12.29
CA ASP A 280 13.52 49.99 -11.55
C ASP A 280 12.98 48.84 -12.43
N GLU A 281 12.72 49.14 -13.71
CA GLU A 281 12.28 48.16 -14.69
C GLU A 281 13.40 47.17 -15.02
N PHE A 282 14.63 47.65 -15.19
CA PHE A 282 15.82 46.83 -15.36
C PHE A 282 16.02 45.86 -14.20
N GLU A 283 15.98 46.34 -12.95
CA GLU A 283 16.11 45.48 -11.76
C GLU A 283 15.02 44.41 -11.68
N ARG A 284 13.78 44.76 -12.04
CA ARG A 284 12.66 43.82 -12.06
C ARG A 284 12.87 42.72 -13.09
N LEU A 285 13.31 43.07 -14.30
CA LEU A 285 13.54 42.10 -15.39
C LEU A 285 14.70 41.15 -15.08
N VAL A 286 15.75 41.63 -14.41
CA VAL A 286 16.87 40.79 -13.94
C VAL A 286 16.42 39.81 -12.84
N ARG A 287 15.54 40.23 -11.91
CA ARG A 287 15.06 39.37 -10.80
C ARG A 287 14.09 38.24 -11.23
N VAL A 288 13.24 38.46 -12.22
CA VAL A 288 12.13 37.54 -12.55
C VAL A 288 12.58 36.25 -13.27
N SER A 289 13.74 36.25 -13.91
CA SER A 289 14.11 35.21 -14.89
C SER A 289 15.04 34.09 -14.35
N ALA A 290 15.35 34.06 -13.06
CA ALA A 290 16.31 33.11 -12.45
C ALA A 290 15.68 31.80 -11.89
N VAL A 291 14.43 31.49 -12.24
CA VAL A 291 13.59 30.49 -11.52
C VAL A 291 13.65 29.05 -12.07
N GLN A 292 14.41 28.72 -13.12
CA GLN A 292 14.32 27.38 -13.74
C GLN A 292 15.63 26.59 -13.79
N LEU A 293 15.69 25.51 -12.97
CA LEU A 293 16.24 24.15 -13.21
C LEU A 293 17.21 23.58 -12.14
N GLY A 294 16.84 22.40 -11.59
CA GLY A 294 17.70 21.40 -10.91
C GLY A 294 17.90 21.62 -9.41
N THR A 295 17.75 20.66 -8.48
CA THR A 295 18.32 19.29 -8.43
C THR A 295 17.63 18.40 -7.37
N ALA A 296 16.33 18.56 -7.10
CA ALA A 296 15.63 17.86 -6.00
C ALA A 296 15.34 16.35 -6.22
N SER A 297 15.78 15.76 -7.33
CA SER A 297 15.35 14.41 -7.73
C SER A 297 15.97 13.27 -6.92
N GLN A 298 17.19 13.40 -6.37
CA GLN A 298 17.92 12.23 -5.86
C GLN A 298 17.60 11.85 -4.41
N VAL A 299 17.20 12.81 -3.58
CA VAL A 299 16.87 12.55 -2.17
C VAL A 299 15.45 11.97 -2.04
N ALA A 300 14.54 12.38 -2.92
CA ALA A 300 13.17 11.84 -2.97
C ALA A 300 13.14 10.36 -3.38
N THR A 301 14.01 9.94 -4.30
CA THR A 301 14.08 8.52 -4.74
C THR A 301 14.58 7.61 -3.62
N LEU A 302 15.58 8.04 -2.85
CA LEU A 302 16.13 7.24 -1.75
C LEU A 302 15.13 7.06 -0.59
N LEU A 303 14.32 8.08 -0.31
CA LEU A 303 13.30 8.03 0.74
C LEU A 303 12.09 7.16 0.34
N LEU A 304 11.72 7.17 -0.95
CA LEU A 304 10.67 6.28 -1.48
C LEU A 304 11.12 4.80 -1.46
N ILE A 305 12.39 4.53 -1.79
CA ILE A 305 12.96 3.17 -1.72
C ILE A 305 12.99 2.66 -0.27
N ALA A 306 13.35 3.51 0.71
CA ALA A 306 13.34 3.12 2.12
C ALA A 306 11.93 2.78 2.63
N ILE A 307 10.90 3.52 2.19
CA ILE A 307 9.50 3.26 2.54
C ILE A 307 8.97 1.98 1.85
N CYS A 308 9.36 1.71 0.60
CA CYS A 308 9.07 0.44 -0.07
C CYS A 308 9.77 -0.75 0.63
N CYS A 309 11.01 -0.60 1.09
CA CYS A 309 11.71 -1.66 1.83
C CYS A 309 11.06 -1.96 3.18
N LEU A 310 10.53 -0.95 3.89
CA LEU A 310 9.84 -1.16 5.18
C LEU A 310 8.47 -1.84 5.04
N THR A 311 7.79 -1.70 3.90
CA THR A 311 6.51 -2.37 3.63
C THR A 311 6.69 -3.81 3.12
N ALA A 312 7.82 -4.11 2.47
CA ALA A 312 8.13 -5.45 1.99
C ALA A 312 8.51 -6.46 3.09
N VAL A 313 9.00 -6.01 4.25
CA VAL A 313 9.42 -6.90 5.37
C VAL A 313 8.22 -7.58 6.07
N GLY A 314 6.98 -7.16 5.79
CA GLY A 314 5.76 -7.74 6.37
C GLY A 314 5.07 -8.82 5.52
N CYS A 315 5.46 -9.01 4.26
CA CYS A 315 4.83 -9.97 3.34
C CYS A 315 5.65 -11.25 3.18
N GLY A 316 6.01 -11.88 4.30
CA GLY A 316 6.44 -13.27 4.26
C GLY A 316 5.22 -14.15 4.00
N LYS A 317 5.06 -14.67 2.76
CA LYS A 317 4.12 -15.76 2.48
C LYS A 317 4.47 -16.90 3.45
N SER A 318 3.67 -17.11 4.48
CA SER A 318 3.87 -18.29 5.31
C SER A 318 3.32 -19.47 4.52
N GLU A 319 4.20 -20.35 4.03
CA GLU A 319 3.86 -21.67 3.47
C GLU A 319 3.27 -22.62 4.54
N LYS A 320 2.62 -22.08 5.58
CA LYS A 320 1.93 -22.84 6.61
C LYS A 320 0.52 -23.09 6.15
N LEU A 321 0.10 -24.34 6.27
CA LEU A 321 -1.25 -24.76 5.99
C LEU A 321 -2.25 -24.03 6.88
N SER A 322 -3.17 -23.28 6.27
CA SER A 322 -4.27 -22.62 6.98
C SER A 322 -5.43 -23.61 7.12
N THR A 323 -5.93 -23.76 8.35
CA THR A 323 -7.03 -24.68 8.70
C THR A 323 -8.27 -23.96 9.23
N ARG A 324 -8.37 -22.63 9.04
CA ARG A 324 -9.53 -21.82 9.45
C ARG A 324 -10.81 -22.33 8.78
N TYR A 325 -11.87 -22.52 9.55
CA TYR A 325 -13.14 -23.05 9.03
C TYR A 325 -14.06 -21.96 8.48
N GLY A 326 -14.84 -22.28 7.45
CA GLY A 326 -15.99 -21.47 7.01
C GLY A 326 -15.66 -20.10 6.40
N ARG A 327 -14.40 -19.84 6.03
CA ARG A 327 -13.97 -18.54 5.47
C ARG A 327 -14.06 -18.52 3.95
N ALA A 328 -14.77 -17.54 3.39
CA ALA A 328 -14.92 -17.38 1.94
C ALA A 328 -13.94 -16.34 1.36
N ARG A 329 -13.55 -15.30 2.13
CA ARG A 329 -12.62 -14.25 1.66
C ARG A 329 -11.49 -13.92 2.65
N GLY A 330 -10.53 -13.12 2.17
CA GLY A 330 -9.39 -12.63 2.96
C GLY A 330 -8.35 -13.72 3.24
N ALA A 331 -7.58 -13.58 4.32
CA ALA A 331 -6.51 -14.54 4.68
C ALA A 331 -7.02 -15.98 4.97
N GLY A 332 -8.32 -16.17 5.15
CA GLY A 332 -8.95 -17.48 5.31
C GLY A 332 -9.34 -18.17 4.00
N SER A 333 -9.31 -17.46 2.87
CA SER A 333 -9.70 -18.02 1.55
C SER A 333 -8.79 -19.15 1.08
N GLN A 334 -7.51 -19.13 1.46
CA GLN A 334 -6.56 -20.19 1.14
C GLN A 334 -6.63 -21.38 2.11
N SER A 335 -7.56 -21.38 3.05
CA SER A 335 -7.75 -22.48 4.01
C SER A 335 -8.29 -23.73 3.31
N ILE A 336 -7.82 -24.90 3.74
CA ILE A 336 -8.38 -26.21 3.37
C ILE A 336 -9.84 -26.34 3.79
N ASN A 337 -10.17 -25.76 4.95
CA ASN A 337 -11.50 -25.70 5.54
C ASN A 337 -12.25 -24.41 5.17
N GLY A 338 -11.80 -23.70 4.14
CA GLY A 338 -12.48 -22.51 3.62
C GLY A 338 -13.65 -22.87 2.72
N LEU A 339 -14.38 -21.84 2.29
CA LEU A 339 -15.50 -21.89 1.34
C LEU A 339 -15.27 -20.96 0.14
N SER A 340 -14.03 -20.56 -0.12
CA SER A 340 -13.70 -19.63 -1.22
C SER A 340 -13.99 -20.25 -2.59
N VAL A 341 -13.77 -21.56 -2.76
CA VAL A 341 -14.06 -22.27 -4.02
C VAL A 341 -15.58 -22.34 -4.21
N PHE A 342 -16.32 -22.71 -3.17
CA PHE A 342 -17.79 -22.72 -3.23
C PHE A 342 -18.37 -21.31 -3.48
N ALA A 343 -17.79 -20.28 -2.89
CA ALA A 343 -18.13 -18.88 -3.17
C ALA A 343 -17.83 -18.50 -4.63
N GLY A 344 -16.68 -18.91 -5.17
CA GLY A 344 -16.35 -18.68 -6.58
C GLY A 344 -17.30 -19.40 -7.54
N MET A 345 -17.83 -20.57 -7.16
CA MET A 345 -18.84 -21.27 -7.97
C MET A 345 -20.13 -20.43 -8.09
N TYR A 346 -20.58 -19.79 -7.01
CA TYR A 346 -21.70 -18.82 -7.09
C TYR A 346 -21.37 -17.62 -7.99
N GLU A 347 -20.15 -17.09 -7.89
CA GLU A 347 -19.72 -15.97 -8.75
C GLU A 347 -19.74 -16.36 -10.24
N GLN A 348 -19.41 -17.61 -10.56
CA GLN A 348 -19.36 -18.11 -11.94
C GLN A 348 -20.74 -18.29 -12.57
N VAL A 349 -21.75 -18.68 -11.79
CA VAL A 349 -23.15 -18.73 -12.26
C VAL A 349 -23.73 -17.30 -12.38
N GLY A 350 -23.06 -16.28 -11.83
CA GLY A 350 -23.39 -14.86 -12.01
C GLY A 350 -23.86 -14.14 -10.74
N CYS A 351 -23.82 -14.79 -9.57
CA CYS A 351 -24.22 -14.17 -8.31
C CYS A 351 -23.19 -13.15 -7.79
N GLN A 352 -23.68 -12.08 -7.16
CA GLN A 352 -22.85 -11.20 -6.36
C GLN A 352 -22.60 -11.80 -4.98
N VAL A 353 -21.36 -12.24 -4.73
CA VAL A 353 -20.96 -12.78 -3.44
C VAL A 353 -20.43 -11.70 -2.50
N THR A 354 -20.97 -11.68 -1.28
CA THR A 354 -20.54 -10.81 -0.19
C THR A 354 -20.24 -11.61 1.09
N THR A 355 -19.35 -11.12 1.95
CA THR A 355 -18.94 -11.81 3.18
C THR A 355 -19.20 -10.95 4.41
N TRP A 356 -19.81 -11.53 5.44
CA TRP A 356 -20.31 -10.82 6.63
C TRP A 356 -19.94 -11.58 7.89
N ARG A 357 -19.84 -10.86 9.02
CA ARG A 357 -19.47 -11.45 10.33
C ARG A 357 -20.46 -11.15 11.44
N ARG A 358 -21.63 -10.62 11.09
CA ARG A 358 -22.67 -10.17 12.02
C ARG A 358 -24.04 -10.23 11.36
N LEU A 359 -25.05 -10.45 12.17
CA LEU A 359 -26.44 -10.38 11.75
C LEU A 359 -26.87 -8.90 11.78
N SER A 360 -27.22 -8.33 10.62
CA SER A 360 -27.57 -6.92 10.50
C SER A 360 -28.56 -6.71 9.35
N PRO A 361 -29.40 -5.65 9.37
CA PRO A 361 -30.46 -5.39 8.37
C PRO A 361 -30.02 -5.43 6.91
N LYS A 362 -28.73 -5.26 6.64
CA LYS A 362 -28.21 -5.40 5.28
C LYS A 362 -28.29 -6.83 4.71
N LEU A 363 -28.47 -7.85 5.56
CA LEU A 363 -28.79 -9.22 5.15
C LEU A 363 -30.16 -9.29 4.46
N ASP A 364 -31.07 -8.33 4.70
CA ASP A 364 -32.38 -8.27 4.06
C ASP A 364 -32.29 -8.05 2.54
N ARG A 365 -31.13 -7.57 2.04
CA ARG A 365 -30.86 -7.40 0.61
C ARG A 365 -30.37 -8.67 -0.07
N GLN A 366 -30.04 -9.70 0.72
CA GLN A 366 -29.50 -10.97 0.26
C GLN A 366 -30.65 -11.96 0.13
N GLN A 367 -30.54 -12.83 -0.87
CA GLN A 367 -31.54 -13.85 -1.15
C GLN A 367 -31.08 -15.22 -0.67
N VAL A 368 -29.77 -15.47 -0.75
CA VAL A 368 -29.14 -16.67 -0.21
C VAL A 368 -28.16 -16.30 0.89
N ILE A 369 -28.23 -17.02 2.01
CA ILE A 369 -27.24 -16.95 3.08
C ILE A 369 -26.57 -18.33 3.18
N VAL A 370 -25.25 -18.38 3.04
CA VAL A 370 -24.44 -19.56 3.33
C VAL A 370 -23.76 -19.33 4.67
N TRP A 371 -24.06 -20.16 5.66
CA TRP A 371 -23.52 -20.04 7.02
C TRP A 371 -22.82 -21.33 7.45
N ALA A 372 -21.52 -21.22 7.69
CA ALA A 372 -20.67 -22.31 8.16
C ALA A 372 -19.95 -21.90 9.45
N PRO A 373 -20.58 -22.08 10.62
CA PRO A 373 -19.97 -21.65 11.87
C PRO A 373 -18.76 -22.49 12.27
N ASP A 374 -17.67 -21.85 12.72
CA ASP A 374 -16.50 -22.54 13.31
C ASP A 374 -16.76 -22.95 14.78
N ARG A 375 -17.97 -23.43 15.07
CA ARG A 375 -18.35 -23.95 16.39
C ARG A 375 -19.23 -25.19 16.23
N TYR A 376 -19.08 -26.11 17.17
CA TYR A 376 -19.81 -27.38 17.18
C TYR A 376 -21.14 -27.31 17.94
N THR A 377 -21.37 -26.22 18.68
CA THR A 377 -22.67 -25.98 19.32
C THR A 377 -23.69 -25.51 18.28
N PRO A 378 -24.97 -25.92 18.43
CA PRO A 378 -26.01 -25.49 17.52
C PRO A 378 -26.22 -23.96 17.60
N PRO A 379 -26.90 -23.38 16.59
CA PRO A 379 -27.35 -21.99 16.61
C PRO A 379 -28.09 -21.61 17.89
N THR A 380 -27.81 -20.41 18.41
CA THR A 380 -28.54 -19.90 19.57
C THR A 380 -29.95 -19.50 19.17
N SER A 381 -30.87 -19.47 20.13
CA SER A 381 -32.24 -19.02 19.88
C SER A 381 -32.29 -17.61 19.29
N THR A 382 -31.35 -16.73 19.64
CA THR A 382 -31.28 -15.37 19.10
C THR A 382 -30.93 -15.37 17.60
N GLU A 383 -29.97 -16.19 17.18
CA GLU A 383 -29.59 -16.33 15.77
C GLU A 383 -30.71 -17.00 14.95
N ILE A 384 -31.32 -18.06 15.51
CA ILE A 384 -32.46 -18.75 14.90
C ILE A 384 -33.62 -17.79 14.69
N ASN A 385 -33.99 -16.99 15.69
CA ASN A 385 -35.10 -16.04 15.60
C ASN A 385 -34.85 -14.98 14.52
N TYR A 386 -33.61 -14.48 14.44
CA TYR A 386 -33.24 -13.51 13.40
C TYR A 386 -33.34 -14.14 11.99
N LEU A 387 -32.80 -15.35 11.81
CA LEU A 387 -32.79 -16.03 10.51
C LEU A 387 -34.19 -16.51 10.11
N ASN A 388 -35.03 -16.94 11.05
CA ASN A 388 -36.43 -17.27 10.79
C ASN A 388 -37.23 -16.02 10.35
N ASN A 389 -36.98 -14.87 10.98
CA ASN A 389 -37.57 -13.61 10.54
C ASN A 389 -37.07 -13.23 9.13
N TRP A 390 -35.80 -13.48 8.82
CA TRP A 390 -35.29 -13.30 7.47
C TRP A 390 -35.95 -14.27 6.47
N LEU A 391 -36.19 -15.54 6.81
CA LEU A 391 -36.87 -16.52 5.95
C LEU A 391 -38.36 -16.23 5.72
N SER A 392 -38.98 -15.35 6.52
CA SER A 392 -40.38 -14.97 6.35
C SER A 392 -40.68 -14.20 5.06
N VAL A 393 -39.65 -13.66 4.41
CA VAL A 393 -39.78 -13.04 3.09
C VAL A 393 -39.63 -14.15 2.04
N PRO A 394 -40.50 -14.20 1.02
CA PRO A 394 -40.55 -15.30 0.06
C PRO A 394 -39.28 -15.44 -0.78
N GLY A 395 -39.00 -16.67 -1.20
CA GLY A 395 -37.92 -17.00 -2.14
C GLY A 395 -36.50 -16.85 -1.58
N ARG A 396 -36.31 -17.05 -0.27
CA ARG A 396 -35.00 -17.00 0.40
C ARG A 396 -34.49 -18.39 0.78
N THR A 397 -33.18 -18.59 0.61
CA THR A 397 -32.54 -19.88 0.92
C THR A 397 -31.43 -19.71 1.95
N LEU A 398 -31.50 -20.44 3.05
CA LEU A 398 -30.42 -20.55 4.03
C LEU A 398 -29.70 -21.89 3.86
N VAL A 399 -28.41 -21.86 3.53
CA VAL A 399 -27.54 -23.04 3.52
C VAL A 399 -26.75 -23.06 4.82
N TYR A 400 -27.09 -23.98 5.72
CA TYR A 400 -26.41 -24.17 7.00
C TYR A 400 -25.44 -25.35 6.91
N ILE A 401 -24.15 -25.11 7.18
CA ILE A 401 -23.09 -26.12 7.13
C ILE A 401 -22.52 -26.34 8.53
N GLY A 402 -22.76 -27.53 9.10
CA GLY A 402 -22.29 -27.89 10.43
C GLY A 402 -20.77 -28.11 10.51
N ARG A 403 -20.18 -27.80 11.66
CA ARG A 403 -18.73 -27.91 11.95
C ARG A 403 -18.22 -29.35 12.12
N ASP A 404 -19.09 -30.35 11.98
CA ASP A 404 -18.86 -31.78 12.31
C ASP A 404 -17.78 -32.48 11.43
N TYR A 405 -16.93 -31.71 10.74
CA TYR A 405 -15.83 -32.20 9.92
C TYR A 405 -14.65 -31.23 9.87
N ASP A 406 -13.43 -31.75 9.86
CA ASP A 406 -12.18 -31.00 9.65
C ASP A 406 -11.35 -31.67 8.55
N GLY A 407 -11.15 -30.96 7.43
CA GLY A 407 -10.44 -31.46 6.27
C GLY A 407 -8.92 -31.59 6.46
N ALA A 408 -8.35 -31.09 7.55
CA ALA A 408 -6.90 -31.18 7.77
C ALA A 408 -6.43 -32.62 7.95
N THR A 409 -7.19 -33.46 8.66
CA THR A 409 -6.83 -34.87 8.91
C THR A 409 -6.76 -35.65 7.61
N ASP A 410 -7.81 -35.54 6.81
CA ASP A 410 -7.90 -36.27 5.56
C ASP A 410 -6.94 -35.70 4.51
N TYR A 411 -6.74 -34.37 4.44
CA TYR A 411 -5.71 -33.77 3.57
C TYR A 411 -4.34 -34.40 3.79
N TRP A 412 -3.88 -34.51 5.05
CA TRP A 412 -2.57 -35.10 5.34
C TRP A 412 -2.51 -36.59 5.04
N ARG A 413 -3.62 -37.32 5.15
CA ARG A 413 -3.72 -38.73 4.73
C ARG A 413 -3.61 -38.87 3.21
N ASP A 414 -4.29 -38.00 2.47
CA ASP A 414 -4.43 -38.07 1.02
C ASP A 414 -3.14 -37.61 0.31
N VAL A 415 -2.39 -36.66 0.88
CA VAL A 415 -1.08 -36.21 0.34
C VAL A 415 0.10 -37.10 0.74
N LEU A 416 -0.05 -37.96 1.76
CA LEU A 416 1.00 -38.87 2.22
C LEU A 416 1.59 -39.76 1.09
N PRO A 417 0.79 -40.41 0.22
CA PRO A 417 1.33 -41.20 -0.90
C PRO A 417 2.04 -40.33 -1.97
N LEU A 418 1.64 -39.06 -2.11
CA LEU A 418 2.20 -38.11 -3.07
C LEU A 418 3.53 -37.48 -2.60
N THR A 419 3.85 -37.62 -1.31
CA THR A 419 5.02 -36.98 -0.68
C THR A 419 6.30 -37.80 -0.93
N ALA A 420 7.42 -37.10 -1.16
CA ALA A 420 8.75 -37.68 -1.29
C ALA A 420 9.18 -38.45 -0.02
N ALA A 421 10.01 -39.48 -0.19
CA ALA A 421 10.28 -40.44 0.88
C ALA A 421 10.93 -39.84 2.14
N ASP A 422 11.71 -38.78 1.97
CA ASP A 422 12.38 -37.99 3.01
C ASP A 422 11.41 -37.12 3.82
N GLU A 423 10.35 -36.60 3.20
CA GLU A 423 9.37 -35.72 3.85
C GLU A 423 8.16 -36.48 4.46
N ARG A 424 7.96 -37.76 4.10
CA ARG A 424 6.84 -38.59 4.60
C ARG A 424 6.77 -38.66 6.12
N LEU A 425 7.89 -38.63 6.82
CA LEU A 425 7.88 -38.65 8.30
C LEU A 425 7.28 -37.37 8.87
N GLY A 426 7.60 -36.21 8.29
CA GLY A 426 7.01 -34.93 8.66
C GLY A 426 5.49 -34.92 8.42
N VAL A 427 5.06 -35.37 7.23
CA VAL A 427 3.63 -35.48 6.89
C VAL A 427 2.89 -36.46 7.81
N ARG A 428 3.46 -37.63 8.13
CA ARG A 428 2.86 -38.56 9.12
C ARG A 428 2.68 -37.92 10.49
N ASN A 429 3.65 -37.12 10.93
CA ASN A 429 3.54 -36.43 12.21
C ASN A 429 2.46 -35.35 12.19
N GLU A 430 2.32 -34.61 11.08
CA GLU A 430 1.22 -33.64 10.93
C GLU A 430 -0.15 -34.31 10.80
N ALA A 431 -0.24 -35.45 10.10
CA ALA A 431 -1.45 -36.28 10.07
C ALA A 431 -1.85 -36.74 11.48
N ALA A 432 -0.88 -37.23 12.27
CA ALA A 432 -1.12 -37.65 13.65
C ALA A 432 -1.53 -36.48 14.56
N ARG A 433 -0.95 -35.29 14.35
CA ARG A 433 -1.34 -34.07 15.07
C ARG A 433 -2.74 -33.60 14.71
N ALA A 434 -3.10 -33.63 13.43
CA ALA A 434 -4.42 -33.27 12.95
C ALA A 434 -5.47 -34.24 13.52
N ALA A 435 -5.22 -35.54 13.46
CA ALA A 435 -6.09 -36.57 14.04
C ALA A 435 -6.26 -36.38 15.56
N ALA A 436 -5.17 -36.15 16.29
CA ALA A 436 -5.24 -35.90 17.74
C ALA A 436 -6.00 -34.61 18.09
N ALA A 437 -5.84 -33.55 17.31
CA ALA A 437 -6.55 -32.29 17.49
C ALA A 437 -8.04 -32.40 17.15
N ASP A 438 -8.39 -33.22 16.16
CA ASP A 438 -9.78 -33.53 15.82
C ASP A 438 -10.45 -34.36 16.93
N GLU A 439 -9.78 -35.40 17.44
CA GLU A 439 -10.26 -36.22 18.56
C GLU A 439 -10.48 -35.37 19.83
N ASP A 440 -9.49 -34.57 20.24
CA ASP A 440 -9.59 -33.67 21.40
C ASP A 440 -10.72 -32.63 21.21
N ARG A 441 -11.01 -32.21 19.98
CA ARG A 441 -12.19 -31.37 19.71
C ARG A 441 -13.49 -32.13 19.87
N ARG A 442 -13.58 -33.36 19.35
CA ARG A 442 -14.77 -34.23 19.47
C ARG A 442 -15.08 -34.60 20.91
N GLU A 443 -14.07 -34.86 21.74
CA GLU A 443 -14.22 -35.17 23.17
C GLU A 443 -14.82 -34.01 23.98
N ARG A 444 -14.59 -32.76 23.56
CA ARG A 444 -15.11 -31.57 24.25
C ARG A 444 -16.57 -31.24 23.94
N LEU A 445 -17.20 -32.01 23.06
CA LEU A 445 -18.57 -31.77 22.60
C LEU A 445 -19.59 -32.46 23.51
N SER A 446 -20.78 -31.88 23.64
CA SER A 446 -21.88 -32.55 24.33
C SER A 446 -22.32 -33.81 23.57
N GLU A 447 -22.75 -34.82 24.34
CA GLU A 447 -23.26 -36.10 23.83
C GLU A 447 -24.53 -35.92 22.99
N SER A 448 -25.33 -34.89 23.30
CA SER A 448 -26.46 -34.47 22.48
C SER A 448 -26.57 -32.95 22.46
N ALA A 449 -27.14 -32.43 21.38
CA ALA A 449 -27.48 -31.02 21.25
C ALA A 449 -28.72 -30.86 20.37
N THR A 450 -29.73 -30.17 20.88
CA THR A 450 -31.02 -29.97 20.21
C THR A 450 -31.21 -28.50 19.89
N CYS A 451 -31.70 -28.20 18.69
CA CYS A 451 -32.20 -26.88 18.33
C CYS A 451 -33.45 -26.99 17.45
N THR A 452 -34.08 -25.86 17.14
CA THR A 452 -35.33 -25.82 16.35
C THR A 452 -35.22 -26.45 14.97
N TRP A 453 -34.01 -26.52 14.39
CA TRP A 453 -33.80 -27.02 13.04
C TRP A 453 -33.38 -28.50 12.97
N PHE A 454 -32.76 -29.02 14.02
CA PHE A 454 -32.18 -30.36 14.02
C PHE A 454 -31.79 -30.81 15.43
N ASP A 455 -31.70 -32.12 15.58
CA ASP A 455 -31.14 -32.81 16.73
C ASP A 455 -29.83 -33.49 16.37
N ILE A 456 -28.81 -33.27 17.21
CA ILE A 456 -27.51 -33.91 17.09
C ILE A 456 -27.38 -34.94 18.20
N GLU A 457 -27.14 -36.18 17.80
CA GLU A 457 -26.76 -37.28 18.70
C GLU A 457 -25.31 -37.70 18.39
N SER A 458 -24.50 -37.80 19.45
CA SER A 458 -23.16 -38.37 19.36
C SER A 458 -23.27 -39.88 19.19
N ASP A 459 -22.77 -40.38 18.07
CA ASP A 459 -22.57 -41.82 17.83
C ASP A 459 -21.07 -42.10 17.93
N GLN A 460 -20.67 -43.09 18.72
CA GLN A 460 -19.26 -43.48 18.81
C GLN A 460 -18.94 -44.50 17.70
N ASP A 461 -17.78 -44.33 17.06
CA ASP A 461 -17.22 -45.26 16.06
C ASP A 461 -18.12 -45.56 14.86
N VAL A 462 -18.28 -44.55 14.00
CA VAL A 462 -19.07 -44.66 12.77
C VAL A 462 -18.20 -45.13 11.61
N PRO A 463 -18.48 -46.28 10.98
CA PRO A 463 -17.81 -46.65 9.74
C PRO A 463 -18.21 -45.68 8.61
N PRO A 464 -17.29 -45.43 7.64
CA PRO A 464 -17.61 -44.60 6.49
C PRO A 464 -18.81 -45.17 5.74
N PRO A 465 -19.72 -44.32 5.24
CA PRO A 465 -20.94 -44.79 4.60
C PRO A 465 -20.67 -45.54 3.29
N HIS A 466 -21.48 -46.56 3.00
CA HIS A 466 -21.36 -47.42 1.82
C HIS A 466 -22.53 -47.31 0.84
N ARG A 467 -23.71 -46.86 1.28
CA ARG A 467 -24.90 -46.73 0.43
C ARG A 467 -25.49 -45.34 0.51
N LEU A 468 -25.77 -44.76 -0.64
CA LEU A 468 -26.52 -43.51 -0.76
C LEU A 468 -27.99 -43.80 -1.01
N ALA A 469 -28.85 -42.96 -0.44
CA ALA A 469 -30.28 -42.97 -0.65
C ALA A 469 -30.82 -41.53 -0.70
N GLY A 470 -32.00 -41.36 -1.28
CA GLY A 470 -32.67 -40.06 -1.42
C GLY A 470 -32.70 -39.55 -2.86
N PRO A 471 -33.47 -38.48 -3.12
CA PRO A 471 -33.65 -37.92 -4.47
C PRO A 471 -32.36 -37.54 -5.19
N TRP A 472 -31.30 -37.19 -4.45
CA TRP A 472 -30.01 -36.77 -5.01
C TRP A 472 -29.00 -37.91 -5.12
N ALA A 473 -29.34 -39.13 -4.73
CA ALA A 473 -28.43 -40.26 -4.80
C ALA A 473 -28.16 -40.72 -6.26
N ASP A 474 -29.15 -40.55 -7.16
CA ASP A 474 -29.07 -41.04 -8.55
C ASP A 474 -28.09 -40.24 -9.42
N SER A 475 -27.72 -39.03 -9.01
CA SER A 475 -26.88 -38.11 -9.77
C SER A 475 -25.39 -38.19 -9.41
N ILE A 476 -25.00 -39.12 -8.52
CA ILE A 476 -23.68 -39.18 -7.89
C ILE A 476 -23.17 -40.62 -7.89
N ASP A 477 -21.87 -40.80 -8.14
CA ASP A 477 -21.23 -42.09 -7.94
C ASP A 477 -20.88 -42.34 -6.47
N ALA A 478 -21.65 -43.20 -5.81
CA ALA A 478 -21.46 -43.60 -4.41
C ALA A 478 -20.07 -44.17 -4.09
N GLN A 479 -19.35 -44.74 -5.07
CA GLN A 479 -18.01 -45.29 -4.84
C GLN A 479 -16.93 -44.21 -4.80
N ASN A 480 -17.15 -43.08 -5.48
CA ASN A 480 -16.15 -42.05 -5.71
C ASN A 480 -16.39 -40.79 -4.87
N VAL A 481 -17.55 -40.63 -4.23
CA VAL A 481 -17.92 -39.41 -3.48
C VAL A 481 -17.27 -39.30 -2.09
N GLU A 482 -16.57 -40.30 -1.56
CA GLU A 482 -15.80 -40.22 -0.28
C GLU A 482 -16.45 -39.37 0.86
N LEU A 483 -17.74 -39.63 1.17
CA LEU A 483 -18.44 -38.87 2.21
C LEU A 483 -18.01 -39.27 3.62
N VAL A 484 -17.91 -38.30 4.51
CA VAL A 484 -17.65 -38.53 5.94
C VAL A 484 -18.88 -38.11 6.71
N VAL A 485 -19.40 -38.97 7.59
CA VAL A 485 -20.54 -38.67 8.47
C VAL A 485 -20.18 -39.09 9.89
N ASN A 486 -19.95 -38.14 10.78
CA ASN A 486 -19.47 -38.42 12.14
C ASN A 486 -20.63 -38.55 13.12
N ARG A 487 -21.52 -37.56 13.21
CA ARG A 487 -22.67 -37.59 14.13
C ARG A 487 -23.96 -37.93 13.42
N ARG A 488 -24.92 -38.43 14.19
CA ARG A 488 -26.28 -38.63 13.68
C ARG A 488 -27.05 -37.32 13.83
N TRP A 489 -27.40 -36.74 12.69
CA TRP A 489 -28.27 -35.58 12.62
C TRP A 489 -29.67 -36.05 12.26
N GLN A 490 -30.64 -35.68 13.09
CA GLN A 490 -32.05 -35.97 12.86
C GLN A 490 -32.77 -34.65 12.57
N LEU A 491 -33.57 -34.65 11.52
CA LEU A 491 -34.45 -33.53 11.22
C LEU A 491 -35.70 -33.64 12.11
N PRO A 492 -36.28 -32.52 12.54
CA PRO A 492 -37.51 -32.50 13.33
C PRO A 492 -38.66 -33.17 12.57
N ASN A 493 -39.56 -33.82 13.32
CA ASN A 493 -40.67 -34.55 12.76
C ASN A 493 -41.77 -33.61 12.22
N ILE A 494 -42.47 -34.04 11.17
CA ILE A 494 -43.27 -33.22 10.24
C ILE A 494 -44.49 -32.49 10.87
N ASP A 495 -44.81 -32.73 12.15
CA ASP A 495 -46.02 -32.21 12.81
C ASP A 495 -45.75 -31.51 14.16
N GLU A 496 -44.51 -31.11 14.47
CA GLU A 496 -44.24 -30.37 15.70
C GLU A 496 -44.72 -28.91 15.61
N ASP A 497 -45.70 -28.58 16.45
CA ASP A 497 -46.24 -27.23 16.63
C ASP A 497 -45.16 -26.37 17.32
N THR A 498 -44.29 -25.76 16.52
CA THR A 498 -43.22 -24.89 17.01
C THR A 498 -43.78 -23.54 17.46
N ASP A 499 -43.08 -22.86 18.39
CA ASP A 499 -43.45 -21.53 18.95
C ASP A 499 -43.74 -20.43 17.90
N TRP A 500 -43.41 -20.68 16.63
CA TRP A 500 -43.48 -19.74 15.52
C TRP A 500 -44.68 -19.95 14.58
N GLY A 501 -45.56 -20.92 14.86
CA GLY A 501 -46.80 -21.21 14.12
C GLY A 501 -46.57 -21.82 12.72
N GLY A 502 -47.48 -22.71 12.29
CA GLY A 502 -47.37 -23.45 11.02
C GLY A 502 -46.54 -24.74 11.14
N SER A 503 -46.77 -25.70 10.25
CA SER A 503 -46.08 -27.00 10.27
C SER A 503 -44.68 -26.89 9.66
N LEU A 504 -43.68 -27.45 10.35
CA LEU A 504 -42.31 -27.57 9.84
C LEU A 504 -42.18 -28.89 9.09
N GLN A 505 -41.99 -28.81 7.78
CA GLN A 505 -41.79 -29.98 6.94
C GLN A 505 -40.31 -30.22 6.73
N SER A 506 -39.86 -31.42 7.05
CA SER A 506 -38.49 -31.86 6.82
C SER A 506 -38.43 -32.94 5.74
N THR A 507 -37.45 -32.86 4.84
CA THR A 507 -37.22 -33.86 3.80
C THR A 507 -35.73 -34.14 3.70
N ALA A 508 -35.32 -35.39 3.84
CA ALA A 508 -33.93 -35.78 3.58
C ALA A 508 -33.70 -35.91 2.06
N LEU A 509 -32.84 -35.05 1.50
CA LEU A 509 -32.52 -35.03 0.07
C LEU A 509 -31.41 -36.04 -0.26
N LEU A 510 -30.47 -36.22 0.66
CA LEU A 510 -29.41 -37.21 0.55
C LEU A 510 -29.13 -37.81 1.93
N THR A 511 -29.15 -39.14 1.99
CA THR A 511 -28.74 -39.92 3.16
C THR A 511 -27.68 -40.93 2.77
N ALA A 512 -26.81 -41.24 3.74
CA ALA A 512 -25.75 -42.21 3.59
C ALA A 512 -25.87 -43.23 4.74
N ASP A 513 -26.19 -44.48 4.43
CA ASP A 513 -26.53 -45.53 5.41
C ASP A 513 -27.51 -45.06 6.51
N ASP A 514 -28.65 -44.48 6.10
CA ASP A 514 -29.70 -43.91 6.97
C ASP A 514 -29.27 -42.71 7.84
N ARG A 515 -28.12 -42.10 7.53
CA ARG A 515 -27.63 -40.87 8.17
C ARG A 515 -27.81 -39.68 7.24
N LEU A 516 -28.16 -38.53 7.78
CA LEU A 516 -28.37 -37.32 7.00
C LEU A 516 -27.06 -36.80 6.41
N VAL A 517 -27.04 -36.53 5.10
CA VAL A 517 -25.97 -35.80 4.41
C VAL A 517 -26.46 -34.43 3.95
N LEU A 518 -27.71 -34.36 3.48
CA LEU A 518 -28.38 -33.12 3.13
C LEU A 518 -29.87 -33.23 3.47
N GLY A 519 -30.35 -32.26 4.25
CA GLY A 519 -31.75 -32.09 4.59
C GLY A 519 -32.31 -30.79 4.04
N ARG A 520 -33.60 -30.79 3.72
CA ARG A 520 -34.38 -29.59 3.40
C ARG A 520 -35.44 -29.38 4.46
N LEU A 521 -35.55 -28.15 4.96
CA LEU A 521 -36.66 -27.70 5.79
C LEU A 521 -37.47 -26.65 5.05
N THR A 522 -38.78 -26.82 5.05
CA THR A 522 -39.76 -25.86 4.54
C THR A 522 -40.82 -25.63 5.59
N ARG A 523 -41.47 -24.47 5.52
CA ARG A 523 -42.52 -24.10 6.47
C ARG A 523 -43.64 -23.39 5.75
N ASP A 524 -44.88 -23.60 6.19
CA ASP A 524 -46.05 -22.99 5.56
C ASP A 524 -45.96 -21.44 5.54
N THR A 525 -45.32 -20.86 6.56
CA THR A 525 -45.15 -19.40 6.69
C THR A 525 -44.03 -18.82 5.83
N TRP A 526 -43.23 -19.66 5.15
CA TRP A 526 -42.00 -19.24 4.47
C TRP A 526 -42.19 -18.95 2.98
N GLU A 527 -43.38 -19.17 2.42
CA GLU A 527 -43.77 -18.80 1.03
C GLU A 527 -42.60 -18.98 0.02
N ASP A 528 -42.24 -20.23 -0.26
CA ASP A 528 -41.11 -20.65 -1.13
C ASP A 528 -39.69 -20.46 -0.56
N SER A 529 -39.54 -19.98 0.67
CA SER A 529 -38.25 -19.99 1.38
C SER A 529 -37.94 -21.34 2.03
N GLN A 530 -36.67 -21.69 2.07
CA GLN A 530 -36.20 -23.00 2.54
C GLN A 530 -34.87 -22.92 3.29
N ILE A 531 -34.61 -23.94 4.10
CA ILE A 531 -33.31 -24.16 4.74
C ILE A 531 -32.73 -25.47 4.21
N LEU A 532 -31.52 -25.41 3.67
CA LEU A 532 -30.70 -26.57 3.34
C LEU A 532 -29.73 -26.82 4.49
N ILE A 533 -29.90 -27.95 5.17
CA ILE A 533 -29.05 -28.36 6.29
C ILE A 533 -28.04 -29.38 5.79
N VAL A 534 -26.77 -29.00 5.89
CA VAL A 534 -25.62 -29.85 5.60
C VAL A 534 -24.93 -30.14 6.93
N PRO A 535 -25.06 -31.35 7.50
CA PRO A 535 -24.47 -31.71 8.78
C PRO A 535 -22.97 -31.47 8.88
N ASN A 536 -22.25 -31.65 7.76
CA ASN A 536 -20.81 -31.46 7.72
C ASN A 536 -20.30 -30.94 6.38
N GLY A 537 -19.21 -30.18 6.43
CA GLY A 537 -18.55 -29.64 5.23
C GLY A 537 -17.72 -30.65 4.42
N SER A 538 -17.85 -31.97 4.63
CA SER A 538 -16.96 -32.96 4.00
C SER A 538 -16.95 -32.96 2.47
N TRP A 539 -17.93 -32.32 1.84
CA TRP A 539 -18.04 -32.20 0.39
C TRP A 539 -18.18 -30.75 -0.12
N LEU A 540 -18.26 -29.76 0.78
CA LEU A 540 -18.39 -28.33 0.42
C LEU A 540 -17.14 -27.49 0.72
N LEU A 541 -16.23 -27.99 1.56
CA LEU A 541 -15.00 -27.28 1.89
C LEU A 541 -14.02 -27.30 0.71
N ASN A 542 -13.20 -26.25 0.62
CA ASN A 542 -12.25 -26.01 -0.47
C ASN A 542 -11.44 -27.25 -0.90
N SER A 543 -10.81 -27.93 0.07
CA SER A 543 -9.98 -29.10 -0.22
C SER A 543 -10.76 -30.30 -0.74
N ARG A 544 -12.03 -30.42 -0.36
CA ARG A 544 -12.90 -31.53 -0.72
C ARG A 544 -13.50 -31.35 -2.10
N LEU A 545 -13.67 -30.11 -2.55
CA LEU A 545 -14.12 -29.76 -3.91
C LEU A 545 -13.08 -30.11 -5.00
N VAL A 546 -11.90 -30.62 -4.64
CA VAL A 546 -10.97 -31.25 -5.61
C VAL A 546 -11.56 -32.54 -6.18
N ASN A 547 -12.45 -33.22 -5.45
CA ASN A 547 -13.18 -34.37 -5.98
C ASN A 547 -14.33 -33.91 -6.88
N ARG A 548 -14.42 -34.49 -8.10
CA ARG A 548 -15.46 -34.18 -9.08
C ARG A 548 -16.88 -34.43 -8.56
N GLU A 549 -17.12 -35.52 -7.84
CA GLU A 549 -18.46 -35.85 -7.31
C GLU A 549 -18.92 -34.82 -6.27
N HIS A 550 -17.98 -34.29 -5.47
CA HIS A 550 -18.27 -33.18 -4.56
C HIS A 550 -18.62 -31.88 -5.29
N ARG A 551 -17.99 -31.60 -6.43
CA ARG A 551 -18.33 -30.42 -7.25
C ARG A 551 -19.71 -30.52 -7.87
N ARG A 552 -20.12 -31.70 -8.31
CA ARG A 552 -21.50 -31.95 -8.79
C ARG A 552 -22.53 -31.72 -7.69
N LEU A 553 -22.27 -32.24 -6.50
CA LEU A 553 -23.09 -31.99 -5.32
C LEU A 553 -23.17 -30.50 -4.97
N ALA A 554 -22.03 -29.81 -4.97
CA ALA A 554 -21.98 -28.37 -4.71
C ALA A 554 -22.76 -27.57 -5.79
N GLN A 555 -22.68 -27.98 -7.05
CA GLN A 555 -23.46 -27.39 -8.13
C GLN A 555 -24.96 -27.60 -7.91
N GLN A 556 -25.40 -28.80 -7.49
CA GLN A 556 -26.82 -29.04 -7.16
C GLN A 556 -27.31 -28.18 -6.00
N VAL A 557 -26.48 -27.92 -4.98
CA VAL A 557 -26.83 -26.97 -3.91
C VAL A 557 -26.99 -25.56 -4.48
N ILE A 558 -26.10 -25.15 -5.39
CA ILE A 558 -26.20 -23.85 -6.06
C ILE A 558 -27.52 -23.83 -6.84
N ASP A 559 -27.80 -24.81 -7.68
CA ASP A 559 -29.00 -24.87 -8.53
C ASP A 559 -30.30 -24.87 -7.70
N GLU A 560 -30.36 -25.62 -6.60
CA GLU A 560 -31.53 -25.62 -5.68
C GLU A 560 -31.68 -24.29 -4.92
N SER A 561 -30.56 -23.61 -4.65
CA SER A 561 -30.56 -22.26 -4.07
C SER A 561 -30.75 -21.15 -5.12
N TRP A 562 -30.62 -21.48 -6.41
CA TRP A 562 -30.49 -20.54 -7.50
C TRP A 562 -31.86 -20.07 -7.96
N THR A 563 -32.29 -18.98 -7.35
CA THR A 563 -33.39 -18.17 -7.89
C THR A 563 -32.96 -16.74 -8.21
N LEU A 564 -31.82 -16.25 -7.67
CA LEU A 564 -31.62 -14.79 -7.48
C LEU A 564 -30.14 -14.32 -7.45
N ASP A 565 -29.93 -13.02 -7.70
CA ASP A 565 -28.64 -12.38 -8.01
C ASP A 565 -27.61 -12.23 -6.87
N ARG A 566 -27.96 -12.39 -5.57
CA ARG A 566 -27.04 -12.03 -4.46
C ARG A 566 -26.97 -13.06 -3.34
N VAL A 567 -25.73 -13.37 -2.96
CA VAL A 567 -25.39 -14.38 -1.95
C VAL A 567 -24.49 -13.78 -0.88
N CYS A 568 -24.77 -14.14 0.36
CA CYS A 568 -23.98 -13.74 1.51
C CYS A 568 -23.39 -14.96 2.22
N PHE A 569 -22.06 -14.99 2.33
CA PHE A 569 -21.35 -15.92 3.19
C PHE A 569 -21.21 -15.29 4.59
N LEU A 570 -21.88 -15.90 5.55
CA LEU A 570 -21.85 -15.52 6.95
C LEU A 570 -20.69 -16.25 7.64
N GLU A 571 -19.62 -15.53 7.90
CA GLU A 571 -18.42 -16.04 8.57
C GLU A 571 -18.53 -15.80 10.07
N SER A 572 -18.70 -16.86 10.86
CA SER A 572 -18.61 -16.81 12.32
C SER A 572 -17.39 -17.60 12.82
N ASP A 573 -16.70 -17.04 13.80
CA ASP A 573 -15.67 -17.74 14.56
C ASP A 573 -16.34 -18.67 15.59
N ASP A 574 -15.60 -19.07 16.63
CA ASP A 574 -16.12 -19.87 17.75
C ASP A 574 -17.14 -19.14 18.65
N GLN A 575 -17.33 -17.84 18.42
CA GLN A 575 -18.26 -16.98 19.16
C GLN A 575 -19.65 -16.92 18.53
N GLU A 576 -20.62 -16.50 19.35
CA GLU A 576 -21.97 -16.16 18.88
C GLU A 576 -21.94 -14.94 17.93
N LEU A 577 -22.82 -14.95 16.93
CA LEU A 577 -22.96 -13.81 16.02
C LEU A 577 -23.60 -12.64 16.75
N VAL A 578 -22.93 -11.48 16.69
CA VAL A 578 -23.51 -10.25 17.21
C VAL A 578 -24.67 -9.82 16.31
N VAL A 579 -25.87 -9.79 16.87
CA VAL A 579 -27.04 -9.16 16.25
C VAL A 579 -26.94 -7.65 16.44
N SER A 580 -27.05 -6.90 15.34
CA SER A 580 -26.98 -5.45 15.35
C SER A 580 -28.23 -4.85 14.71
N ASP A 581 -28.99 -4.08 15.47
CA ASP A 581 -30.17 -3.37 14.98
C ASP A 581 -29.83 -2.13 14.12
N ARG A 582 -28.54 -1.82 13.94
CA ARG A 582 -28.09 -0.63 13.23
C ARG A 582 -27.15 -0.98 12.08
N ASP A 583 -27.43 -0.39 10.93
CA ASP A 583 -26.51 -0.31 9.80
C ASP A 583 -25.29 0.56 10.18
N THR A 584 -24.35 -0.01 10.93
CA THR A 584 -23.02 0.59 11.04
C THR A 584 -22.30 0.32 9.73
N ASN A 585 -22.51 1.21 8.76
CA ASN A 585 -21.52 1.40 7.70
C ASN A 585 -20.16 1.62 8.38
N PRO A 586 -19.07 0.99 7.91
CA PRO A 586 -17.75 1.46 8.29
C PRO A 586 -17.76 2.98 8.04
N PRO A 587 -17.42 3.79 9.05
CA PRO A 587 -17.54 5.23 8.93
C PRO A 587 -16.80 5.67 7.67
N LEU A 588 -17.43 6.54 6.88
CA LEU A 588 -16.72 7.26 5.81
C LEU A 588 -15.41 7.78 6.39
N ILE A 589 -14.32 7.88 5.62
CA ILE A 589 -13.00 8.30 6.14
C ILE A 589 -13.10 9.57 7.01
N LEU A 590 -14.01 10.49 6.68
CA LEU A 590 -14.30 11.68 7.48
C LEU A 590 -15.00 11.41 8.82
N GLN A 591 -15.90 10.44 8.90
CA GLN A 591 -16.53 10.00 10.14
C GLN A 591 -15.55 9.25 11.08
N MET A 592 -14.44 8.71 10.56
CA MET A 592 -13.39 8.12 11.41
C MET A 592 -12.73 9.17 12.34
N PHE A 593 -12.80 10.47 12.02
CA PHE A 593 -12.33 11.54 12.90
C PHE A 593 -13.19 11.74 14.15
N THR A 594 -14.42 11.24 14.17
CA THR A 594 -15.35 11.43 15.30
C THR A 594 -15.58 10.17 16.13
N VAL A 595 -15.09 9.01 15.66
CA VAL A 595 -15.29 7.71 16.32
C VAL A 595 -14.03 7.33 17.12
N TYR A 596 -14.14 7.15 18.43
CA TYR A 596 -13.05 6.66 19.28
C TYR A 596 -12.90 5.14 19.14
N PRO A 597 -11.67 4.58 19.02
CA PRO A 597 -10.35 5.23 19.07
C PRO A 597 -9.77 5.63 17.69
N ALA A 598 -10.53 5.43 16.61
CA ALA A 598 -10.07 5.70 15.24
C ALA A 598 -9.68 7.18 15.04
N ASN A 599 -10.35 8.10 15.74
CA ASN A 599 -10.04 9.52 15.75
C ASN A 599 -8.60 9.82 16.18
N VAL A 600 -8.12 9.12 17.22
CA VAL A 600 -6.75 9.25 17.71
C VAL A 600 -5.78 8.80 16.63
N LEU A 601 -6.00 7.61 16.05
CA LEU A 601 -5.17 7.09 14.96
C LEU A 601 -5.14 8.03 13.74
N MET A 602 -6.29 8.55 13.32
CA MET A 602 -6.37 9.49 12.19
C MET A 602 -5.66 10.81 12.48
N LEU A 603 -5.75 11.34 13.71
CA LEU A 603 -4.98 12.53 14.10
C LEU A 603 -3.47 12.32 13.98
N HIS A 604 -2.96 11.12 14.31
CA HIS A 604 -1.54 10.79 14.12
C HIS A 604 -1.17 10.73 12.64
N VAL A 605 -2.00 10.13 11.79
CA VAL A 605 -1.77 10.08 10.34
C VAL A 605 -1.78 11.49 9.74
N VAL A 606 -2.72 12.35 10.14
CA VAL A 606 -2.75 13.76 9.70
C VAL A 606 -1.53 14.51 10.20
N PHE A 607 -1.10 14.30 11.44
CA PHE A 607 0.09 14.93 11.99
C PHE A 607 1.37 14.48 11.25
N LEU A 608 1.51 13.20 10.95
CA LEU A 608 2.60 12.66 10.14
C LEU A 608 2.56 13.19 8.71
N GLY A 609 1.38 13.28 8.11
CA GLY A 609 1.18 13.90 6.80
C GLY A 609 1.54 15.38 6.81
N MET A 610 1.23 16.10 7.87
CA MET A 610 1.62 17.50 8.05
C MET A 610 3.14 17.64 8.22
N LEU A 611 3.77 16.79 9.03
CA LEU A 611 5.23 16.73 9.16
C LEU A 611 5.89 16.39 7.83
N TYR A 612 5.30 15.48 7.04
CA TYR A 612 5.77 15.17 5.69
C TYR A 612 5.62 16.37 4.76
N CYS A 613 4.47 17.06 4.77
CA CYS A 613 4.28 18.28 4.01
C CYS A 613 5.25 19.39 4.42
N ILE A 614 5.65 19.45 5.69
CA ILE A 614 6.65 20.39 6.23
C ILE A 614 8.08 19.95 5.87
N SER A 615 8.38 18.65 5.88
CA SER A 615 9.71 18.12 5.53
C SER A 615 9.96 18.16 4.02
N VAL A 616 8.89 18.03 3.22
CA VAL A 616 8.87 18.24 1.77
C VAL A 616 8.65 19.71 1.44
N TYR A 617 8.27 20.55 2.41
CA TYR A 617 8.20 21.99 2.20
C TYR A 617 9.59 22.45 1.78
N PRO A 618 9.72 23.07 0.60
CA PRO A 618 11.02 23.41 0.05
C PRO A 618 11.72 24.33 1.05
N ILE A 619 12.83 23.86 1.59
CA ILE A 619 13.75 24.68 2.39
C ILE A 619 14.18 25.80 1.46
N PHE A 620 13.58 26.97 1.63
CA PHE A 620 13.97 28.21 0.94
C PHE A 620 15.37 28.60 1.43
N GLY A 621 16.39 27.99 0.86
CA GLY A 621 17.78 28.43 0.96
C GLY A 621 18.30 28.80 -0.41
N LEU A 622 19.16 29.83 -0.50
CA LEU A 622 19.91 30.07 -1.73
C LEU A 622 20.59 28.76 -2.15
N PRO A 623 20.44 28.32 -3.42
CA PRO A 623 21.26 27.24 -3.94
C PRO A 623 22.73 27.68 -3.85
N LYS A 624 23.48 27.10 -2.92
CA LYS A 624 24.92 27.30 -2.85
C LYS A 624 25.52 26.54 -4.02
N THR A 625 26.00 27.27 -5.02
CA THR A 625 26.96 26.71 -5.97
C THR A 625 28.17 26.28 -5.14
N LEU A 626 28.47 24.99 -5.18
CA LEU A 626 29.74 24.51 -4.63
C LEU A 626 30.85 25.30 -5.34
N PRO A 627 31.86 25.82 -4.62
CA PRO A 627 32.98 26.48 -5.26
C PRO A 627 33.52 25.54 -6.37
N PRO A 628 33.73 26.03 -7.59
CA PRO A 628 34.31 25.21 -8.63
C PRO A 628 35.63 24.66 -8.12
N ASP A 629 35.84 23.36 -8.35
CA ASP A 629 37.08 22.68 -7.98
C ASP A 629 38.28 23.52 -8.41
N GLU A 630 39.13 23.88 -7.44
CA GLU A 630 40.32 24.67 -7.71
C GLU A 630 41.19 23.97 -8.76
N VAL A 631 41.52 24.69 -9.83
CA VAL A 631 42.44 24.24 -10.88
C VAL A 631 43.86 23.99 -10.33
N SER A 632 44.11 24.31 -9.06
CA SER A 632 45.34 24.07 -8.32
C SER A 632 45.32 22.85 -7.40
N ASP A 633 44.29 21.99 -7.45
CA ASP A 633 44.33 20.74 -6.68
C ASP A 633 45.38 19.78 -7.28
N PHE A 634 46.60 19.89 -6.74
CA PHE A 634 47.78 19.13 -7.14
C PHE A 634 47.50 17.62 -7.16
N GLY A 635 46.58 17.14 -6.31
CA GLY A 635 46.14 15.75 -6.29
C GLY A 635 45.53 15.30 -7.61
N LYS A 636 44.69 16.13 -8.24
CA LYS A 636 44.02 15.80 -9.51
C LYS A 636 44.99 15.78 -10.68
N HIS A 637 46.03 16.63 -10.67
CA HIS A 637 47.09 16.58 -11.67
C HIS A 637 47.94 15.30 -11.56
N VAL A 638 48.23 14.82 -10.35
CA VAL A 638 48.94 13.54 -10.15
C VAL A 638 48.07 12.39 -10.64
N THR A 639 46.77 12.40 -10.36
CA THR A 639 45.83 11.38 -10.85
C THR A 639 45.75 11.38 -12.38
N ALA A 640 45.62 12.55 -13.02
CA ALA A 640 45.56 12.68 -14.47
C ALA A 640 46.86 12.22 -15.17
N VAL A 641 48.04 12.49 -14.57
CA VAL A 641 49.32 11.97 -15.06
C VAL A 641 49.40 10.46 -14.91
N GLY A 642 48.87 9.91 -13.81
CA GLY A 642 48.74 8.46 -13.60
C GLY A 642 47.90 7.80 -14.68
N GLU A 643 46.72 8.35 -14.98
CA GLU A 643 45.84 7.86 -16.05
C GLU A 643 46.48 7.97 -17.44
N LEU A 644 47.24 9.04 -17.71
CA LEU A 644 47.97 9.22 -18.96
C LEU A 644 49.08 8.16 -19.13
N LEU A 645 49.81 7.85 -18.06
CA LEU A 645 50.83 6.79 -18.06
C LEU A 645 50.22 5.41 -18.24
N GLU A 646 49.06 5.15 -17.63
CA GLU A 646 48.31 3.91 -17.81
C GLU A 646 47.82 3.74 -19.26
N LYS A 647 47.27 4.81 -19.85
CA LYS A 647 46.79 4.82 -21.23
C LYS A 647 47.92 4.64 -22.25
N GLY A 648 49.12 5.13 -21.95
CA GLY A 648 50.32 4.93 -22.76
C GLY A 648 50.91 3.50 -22.74
N ARG A 649 50.53 2.67 -21.76
CA ARG A 649 50.98 1.27 -21.56
C ARG A 649 52.51 1.03 -21.50
N ASP A 650 53.34 2.08 -21.40
CA ASP A 650 54.79 1.97 -21.27
C ASP A 650 55.21 1.86 -19.80
N ARG A 651 55.27 0.61 -19.32
CA ARG A 651 55.58 0.28 -17.93
C ARG A 651 57.03 0.58 -17.55
N SER A 652 57.95 0.53 -18.50
CA SER A 652 59.37 0.87 -18.31
C SER A 652 59.54 2.34 -18.01
N TYR A 653 58.89 3.20 -18.80
CA TYR A 653 58.94 4.64 -18.63
C TYR A 653 58.30 5.09 -17.30
N ALA A 654 57.13 4.53 -16.97
CA ALA A 654 56.45 4.83 -15.70
C ALA A 654 57.33 4.46 -14.47
N ARG A 655 58.02 3.32 -14.51
CA ARG A 655 58.97 2.93 -13.44
C ARG A 655 60.15 3.89 -13.33
N ALA A 656 60.77 4.24 -14.45
CA ALA A 656 61.90 5.17 -14.47
C ALA A 656 61.53 6.54 -13.87
N LEU A 657 60.32 7.02 -14.15
CA LEU A 657 59.82 8.30 -13.62
C LEU A 657 59.61 8.26 -12.10
N VAL A 658 59.07 7.15 -11.57
CA VAL A 658 58.89 6.94 -10.13
C VAL A 658 60.25 6.82 -9.42
N ASP A 659 61.20 6.12 -10.02
CA ASP A 659 62.53 5.95 -9.45
C ASP A 659 63.30 7.28 -9.41
N GLN A 660 63.24 8.10 -10.47
CA GLN A 660 63.77 9.47 -10.45
C GLN A 660 63.14 10.35 -9.37
N TYR A 661 61.83 10.24 -9.16
CA TYR A 661 61.15 11.00 -8.11
C TYR A 661 61.61 10.58 -6.72
N ARG A 662 61.74 9.26 -6.47
CA ARG A 662 62.26 8.71 -5.20
C ARG A 662 63.69 9.18 -4.93
N GLU A 663 64.55 9.18 -5.95
CA GLU A 663 65.93 9.63 -5.84
C GLU A 663 66.02 11.13 -5.53
N LYS A 664 65.17 11.95 -6.16
CA LYS A 664 65.07 13.39 -5.86
C LYS A 664 64.60 13.67 -4.42
N ILE A 665 63.62 12.92 -3.90
CA ILE A 665 63.20 13.08 -2.49
C ILE A 665 64.32 12.65 -1.54
N ALA A 666 64.94 11.49 -1.80
CA ALA A 666 66.02 10.98 -0.97
C ALA A 666 67.22 11.95 -0.91
N ASN A 667 67.52 12.65 -2.00
CA ASN A 667 68.55 13.69 -2.00
C ASN A 667 68.11 14.99 -1.32
N ARG A 668 66.82 15.36 -1.40
CA ARG A 668 66.30 16.55 -0.71
C ARG A 668 66.39 16.44 0.81
N ASP A 669 66.11 15.26 1.36
CA ASP A 669 66.22 15.01 2.81
C ASP A 669 67.67 14.99 3.31
N LYS A 670 68.64 14.63 2.46
CA LYS A 670 70.08 14.72 2.77
C LYS A 670 70.61 16.15 2.81
N THR A 671 69.93 17.10 2.15
CA THR A 671 70.35 18.51 2.05
C THR A 671 69.70 19.44 3.06
N LYS A 672 68.85 18.94 3.98
CA LYS A 672 68.34 19.74 5.11
C LYS A 672 69.45 19.92 6.15
N PRO A 673 69.95 21.15 6.42
CA PRO A 673 70.83 21.37 7.55
C PRO A 673 70.06 21.08 8.85
N THR A 674 70.62 20.22 9.69
CA THR A 674 70.19 20.05 11.07
C THR A 674 70.43 21.37 11.81
N ASN A 675 69.34 22.08 12.11
CA ASN A 675 69.29 23.10 13.15
C ASN A 675 68.51 22.54 14.33
#